data_AF-A0A5D6Y852-F1
#
_entry.id   AF-A0A5D6Y852-F1
#
_cell.length_a   1.000
_cell.length_b   1.000
_cell.length_c   1.000
_cell.angle_alpha   90.00
_cell.angle_beta   90.00
_cell.angle_gamma   90.00
#
_symmetry.space_group_name_H-M   'P 1'
#
loop_
_entity.id
_entity.type
_entity.pdbx_description
1 polymer ?
#
loop_
_entity_poly.entity_id
_entity_poly.type
_entity_poly.pdbx_seq_one_letter_code
_entity_poly.pdbx_strand_id
1 'polypeptide(L)'
;MGFVRVLLAATCAVLGVSSGLAATTCTAEPFSLLPTDYGLDVCVGNNLGDFLGVVAAATGDGCALTDLIGIPDSPSLTNVLELVKQFIATPDKISATFYKHMKATSAAQIDAICADLNNVLSPCAKTLIPGLLAIIQKDLACCSQVSDLLDLANLAVPANVNMNAFLLNDVLNGVNSFLCSKRDGTQTCGASLYAQLTTKFTEAQFSVIDSFLAPFFTAASGTECSAMNGLDYTDSASLTTARTINYGCCAHQMRPLLETVQSAFSYLLGHTIEDFLNGVVDFDTSTKKFVNAVAGTKSCAFASKCTNPAFLVPAFARAITPGTNRPATNAVIDTACTKAQKCDAKGTCSEICQKGSVVVPAWLNQTLAFQRKLANSGPICYAQLPATHNSAITLADGYGNRDQLFNLNLNPQKAYSFLKTNNHALSLTDQLRLGVRWLEVDAHFFLDDLRTAHCGNLGSASIEALFGAINAKLSKYGAILWGPELLGCFPSLSGIRPDEQGTTRETLREVRSWLDRPENQKEAVFVYLDTGSELARLNKLGDLNAVVKDVFGDLVVPLDAFNAMAASQWKNGTIQQFIDRNQRVFVLANANTGLAYRLRDFCGGHQVLDTKFINDQPNAARTLGGVKLYSNDYFVRSYQSVLRYISLGEAGTITQTLPVTLEPSTIPNYVRWNLNLVAPEQLDGAKMKAQVWSWAENEPATAVADGAVFVNPSGRWLASTTAAKTWKACWNSATLRWNIVAFAAACAPGFAYTAPKDAYQNLLLKTEIAAQKITIPVAINGSF
;
A
#
# COMPACT_ATOMS: atom_id res chain seq x y z
N MET A 1 29.14 -17.46 -7.63
CA MET A 1 27.93 -18.08 -7.03
C MET A 1 27.71 -17.68 -5.57
N GLY A 2 28.72 -17.70 -4.68
CA GLY A 2 28.59 -17.14 -3.32
C GLY A 2 28.24 -15.64 -3.26
N PHE A 3 28.73 -14.85 -4.21
CA PHE A 3 28.42 -13.42 -4.33
C PHE A 3 26.95 -13.10 -4.67
N VAL A 4 26.30 -13.93 -5.50
CA VAL A 4 24.86 -13.79 -5.83
C VAL A 4 24.00 -14.12 -4.59
N ARG A 5 24.42 -15.10 -3.77
CA ARG A 5 23.80 -15.39 -2.47
C ARG A 5 23.87 -14.19 -1.52
N VAL A 6 25.00 -13.46 -1.48
CA VAL A 6 25.17 -12.26 -0.63
C VAL A 6 24.26 -11.12 -1.11
N LEU A 7 24.19 -10.88 -2.43
CA LEU A 7 23.32 -9.86 -3.01
C LEU A 7 21.83 -10.13 -2.72
N LEU A 8 21.41 -11.38 -2.85
CA LEU A 8 20.04 -11.82 -2.57
C LEU A 8 19.73 -11.79 -1.07
N ALA A 9 20.63 -12.28 -0.22
CA ALA A 9 20.46 -12.20 1.23
C ALA A 9 20.34 -10.75 1.72
N ALA A 10 21.14 -9.82 1.19
CA ALA A 10 21.03 -8.39 1.52
C ALA A 10 19.70 -7.78 1.02
N THR A 11 19.24 -8.16 -0.17
CA THR A 11 17.94 -7.71 -0.71
C THR A 11 16.77 -8.25 0.12
N CYS A 12 16.85 -9.51 0.57
CA CYS A 12 15.86 -10.13 1.44
C CYS A 12 15.88 -9.58 2.88
N ALA A 13 17.05 -9.16 3.39
CA ALA A 13 17.20 -8.54 4.72
C ALA A 13 16.48 -7.21 4.84
N VAL A 14 16.53 -6.41 3.78
CA VAL A 14 15.88 -5.11 3.74
C VAL A 14 14.37 -5.25 3.63
N LEU A 15 13.87 -6.36 3.06
CA LEU A 15 12.47 -6.47 2.65
C LEU A 15 11.65 -7.50 3.45
N GLY A 16 12.25 -8.34 4.30
CA GLY A 16 11.53 -9.22 5.23
C GLY A 16 10.56 -10.20 4.55
N VAL A 17 10.93 -10.70 3.37
CA VAL A 17 10.00 -11.36 2.44
C VAL A 17 9.97 -12.88 2.67
N SER A 18 8.81 -13.50 2.42
CA SER A 18 8.66 -14.95 2.28
C SER A 18 8.14 -15.29 0.89
N SER A 19 8.53 -16.46 0.35
CA SER A 19 8.14 -16.93 -0.98
C SER A 19 7.51 -18.32 -0.94
N GLY A 20 6.47 -18.56 -1.74
CA GLY A 20 5.77 -19.85 -1.87
C GLY A 20 5.43 -20.23 -3.31
N LEU A 21 6.27 -19.85 -4.28
CA LEU A 21 6.03 -20.13 -5.71
C LEU A 21 6.96 -21.25 -6.19
N ALA A 22 6.45 -22.17 -7.00
CA ALA A 22 7.24 -23.16 -7.73
C ALA A 22 6.94 -22.98 -9.24
N ALA A 23 7.98 -22.85 -10.06
CA ALA A 23 7.83 -22.74 -11.51
C ALA A 23 7.61 -24.13 -12.12
N THR A 24 6.40 -24.40 -12.62
CA THR A 24 6.00 -25.72 -13.16
C THR A 24 6.56 -26.04 -14.55
N THR A 25 7.22 -25.08 -15.21
CA THR A 25 7.71 -25.20 -16.61
C THR A 25 9.23 -25.36 -16.74
N CYS A 26 9.98 -25.37 -15.64
CA CYS A 26 11.43 -25.47 -15.63
C CYS A 26 11.86 -26.93 -15.58
N THR A 27 12.53 -27.42 -16.63
CA THR A 27 12.80 -28.85 -16.83
C THR A 27 14.24 -29.26 -16.55
N ALA A 28 15.17 -28.31 -16.42
CA ALA A 28 16.53 -28.62 -15.98
C ALA A 28 16.58 -28.91 -14.48
N GLU A 29 17.45 -29.84 -14.10
CA GLU A 29 17.71 -30.16 -12.68
C GLU A 29 18.20 -28.90 -11.92
N PRO A 30 17.65 -28.63 -10.72
CA PRO A 30 18.12 -27.53 -9.90
C PRO A 30 19.61 -27.64 -9.59
N PHE A 31 20.32 -26.52 -9.64
CA PHE A 31 21.75 -26.51 -9.36
C PHE A 31 21.99 -26.60 -7.84
N SER A 32 22.10 -27.83 -7.32
CA SER A 32 22.09 -28.19 -5.89
C SER A 32 23.10 -27.47 -4.99
N LEU A 33 24.11 -26.82 -5.57
CA LEU A 33 25.08 -26.00 -4.84
C LEU A 33 24.56 -24.59 -4.50
N LEU A 34 23.38 -24.20 -5.00
CA LEU A 34 22.74 -22.91 -4.76
C LEU A 34 21.56 -23.02 -3.78
N PRO A 35 21.16 -21.92 -3.12
CA PRO A 35 20.01 -21.94 -2.23
C PRO A 35 18.74 -22.11 -3.07
N THR A 36 17.78 -22.83 -2.51
CA THR A 36 16.43 -22.98 -3.07
C THR A 36 15.60 -21.72 -2.91
N ASP A 37 15.99 -20.82 -2.01
CA ASP A 37 15.28 -19.57 -1.74
C ASP A 37 15.15 -18.74 -3.01
N TYR A 38 13.92 -18.32 -3.31
CA TYR A 38 13.58 -17.52 -4.48
C TYR A 38 13.99 -18.16 -5.82
N GLY A 39 14.15 -19.49 -5.88
CA GLY A 39 14.37 -20.25 -7.11
C GLY A 39 15.69 -19.98 -7.83
N LEU A 40 16.74 -19.55 -7.12
CA LEU A 40 18.04 -19.27 -7.74
C LEU A 40 18.70 -20.51 -8.33
N ASP A 41 18.62 -21.64 -7.63
CA ASP A 41 19.08 -22.95 -8.08
C ASP A 41 18.40 -23.40 -9.37
N VAL A 42 17.08 -23.19 -9.49
CA VAL A 42 16.29 -23.48 -10.70
C VAL A 42 16.67 -22.54 -11.83
N CYS A 43 16.76 -21.23 -11.56
CA CYS A 43 17.16 -20.21 -12.53
C CYS A 43 18.53 -20.54 -13.16
N VAL A 44 19.53 -20.84 -12.32
CA VAL A 44 20.88 -21.18 -12.78
C VAL A 44 20.90 -22.51 -13.52
N GLY A 45 20.20 -23.53 -13.03
CA GLY A 45 20.12 -24.84 -13.70
C GLY A 45 19.59 -24.72 -15.13
N ASN A 46 18.54 -23.93 -15.34
CA ASN A 46 17.92 -23.73 -16.65
C ASN A 46 18.70 -22.78 -17.57
N ASN A 47 19.60 -21.97 -17.03
CA ASN A 47 20.43 -21.02 -17.79
C ASN A 47 21.93 -21.32 -17.70
N LEU A 48 22.32 -22.56 -17.36
CA LEU A 48 23.68 -22.91 -16.98
C LEU A 48 24.72 -22.51 -18.04
N GLY A 49 24.42 -22.72 -19.33
CA GLY A 49 25.31 -22.35 -20.42
C GLY A 49 25.62 -20.85 -20.48
N ASP A 50 24.60 -20.01 -20.32
CA ASP A 50 24.75 -18.54 -20.32
C ASP A 50 25.50 -18.08 -19.07
N PHE A 51 25.19 -18.65 -17.90
CA PHE A 51 25.91 -18.37 -16.65
C PHE A 51 27.39 -18.74 -16.77
N LEU A 52 27.71 -19.92 -17.32
CA LEU A 52 29.09 -20.35 -17.58
C LEU A 52 29.78 -19.45 -18.60
N GLY A 53 29.06 -18.98 -19.62
CA GLY A 53 29.56 -17.99 -20.58
C GLY A 53 29.97 -16.67 -19.93
N VAL A 54 29.15 -16.14 -19.02
CA VAL A 54 29.48 -14.91 -18.25
C VAL A 54 30.67 -15.13 -17.32
N VAL A 55 30.73 -16.29 -16.65
CA VAL A 55 31.88 -16.65 -15.81
C VAL A 55 33.16 -16.75 -16.65
N ALA A 56 33.12 -17.43 -17.79
CA ALA A 56 34.24 -17.54 -18.71
C ALA A 56 34.69 -16.15 -19.21
N ALA A 57 33.75 -15.27 -19.57
CA ALA A 57 34.07 -13.91 -19.98
C ALA A 57 34.74 -13.09 -18.87
N ALA A 58 34.27 -13.23 -17.62
CA ALA A 58 34.88 -12.56 -16.48
C ALA A 58 36.33 -12.99 -16.27
N THR A 59 36.65 -14.27 -16.54
CA THR A 59 38.02 -14.78 -16.34
C THR A 59 39.09 -14.15 -17.24
N GLY A 60 38.68 -13.50 -18.32
CA GLY A 60 39.55 -12.72 -19.20
C GLY A 60 39.77 -11.26 -18.78
N ASP A 61 39.00 -10.73 -17.81
CA ASP A 61 39.00 -9.32 -17.40
C ASP A 61 39.46 -9.14 -15.95
N GLY A 62 40.60 -9.76 -15.60
CA GLY A 62 41.25 -9.58 -14.29
C GLY A 62 40.68 -10.41 -13.13
N CYS A 63 39.80 -11.36 -13.41
CA CYS A 63 39.24 -12.31 -12.44
C CYS A 63 39.84 -13.71 -12.65
N ALA A 64 40.38 -14.38 -11.64
CA ALA A 64 40.82 -15.77 -11.82
C ALA A 64 39.66 -16.75 -11.54
N LEU A 65 39.50 -17.77 -12.39
CA LEU A 65 38.47 -18.80 -12.20
C LEU A 65 38.67 -19.57 -10.89
N THR A 66 39.92 -19.81 -10.52
CA THR A 66 40.31 -20.44 -9.25
C THR A 66 39.80 -19.66 -8.05
N ASP A 67 39.82 -18.32 -8.14
CA ASP A 67 39.41 -17.45 -7.05
C ASP A 67 37.88 -17.48 -6.89
N LEU A 68 37.14 -17.51 -8.00
CA LEU A 68 35.69 -17.66 -7.98
C LEU A 68 35.23 -19.02 -7.40
N ILE A 69 35.96 -20.08 -7.71
CA ILE A 69 35.69 -21.43 -7.21
C ILE A 69 36.01 -21.51 -5.70
N GLY A 70 37.01 -20.78 -5.22
CA GLY A 70 37.39 -20.75 -3.80
C GLY A 70 36.51 -19.89 -2.89
N ILE A 71 35.63 -19.03 -3.43
CA ILE A 71 34.74 -18.16 -2.62
C ILE A 71 33.91 -18.93 -1.57
N PRO A 72 33.23 -20.06 -1.89
CA PRO A 72 32.45 -20.81 -0.91
C PRO A 72 33.29 -21.35 0.24
N ASP A 73 34.58 -21.56 0.00
CA ASP A 73 35.53 -22.10 0.98
C ASP A 73 36.23 -20.98 1.78
N SER A 74 36.03 -19.69 1.45
CA SER A 74 36.53 -18.57 2.25
C SER A 74 35.79 -18.49 3.59
N PRO A 75 36.47 -18.75 4.73
CA PRO A 75 35.83 -18.64 6.04
C PRO A 75 35.42 -17.20 6.35
N SER A 76 36.21 -16.23 5.85
CA SER A 76 36.01 -14.79 6.03
C SER A 76 34.71 -14.32 5.38
N LEU A 77 34.48 -14.68 4.11
CA LEU A 77 33.25 -14.32 3.40
C LEU A 77 32.03 -15.09 3.94
N THR A 78 32.22 -16.36 4.31
CA THR A 78 31.15 -17.17 4.90
C THR A 78 30.66 -16.58 6.21
N ASN A 79 31.56 -16.10 7.08
CA ASN A 79 31.19 -15.43 8.33
C ASN A 79 30.40 -14.14 8.12
N VAL A 80 30.74 -13.35 7.09
CA VAL A 80 29.98 -12.15 6.72
C VAL A 80 28.60 -12.53 6.18
N LEU A 81 28.50 -13.57 5.36
CA LEU A 81 27.23 -14.07 4.85
C LEU A 81 26.32 -14.57 5.99
N GLU A 82 26.86 -15.31 6.96
CA GLU A 82 26.10 -15.76 8.13
C GLU A 82 25.63 -14.59 9.01
N LEU A 83 26.43 -13.54 9.15
CA LEU A 83 25.99 -12.31 9.82
C LEU A 83 24.77 -11.69 9.13
N VAL A 84 24.83 -11.54 7.80
CA VAL A 84 23.70 -10.99 7.02
C VAL A 84 22.46 -11.86 7.19
N LYS A 85 22.60 -13.20 7.12
CA LYS A 85 21.48 -14.13 7.38
C LYS A 85 20.87 -13.96 8.76
N GLN A 86 21.70 -13.74 9.79
CA GLN A 86 21.20 -13.52 11.15
C GLN A 86 20.47 -12.19 11.31
N PHE A 87 20.90 -11.14 10.59
CA PHE A 87 20.16 -9.87 10.53
C PHE A 87 18.78 -10.05 9.88
N ILE A 88 18.67 -10.86 8.83
CA ILE A 88 17.38 -11.21 8.21
C ILE A 88 16.50 -11.96 9.21
N ALA A 89 17.06 -12.98 9.86
CA ALA A 89 16.31 -13.91 10.69
C ALA A 89 15.84 -13.28 12.02
N THR A 90 16.64 -12.36 12.57
CA THR A 90 16.39 -11.74 13.88
C THR A 90 16.72 -10.25 13.87
N PRO A 91 15.95 -9.43 13.15
CA PRO A 91 16.28 -8.02 12.94
C PRO A 91 16.21 -7.19 14.24
N ASP A 92 15.36 -7.58 15.18
CA ASP A 92 15.29 -7.00 16.54
C ASP A 92 16.59 -7.18 17.34
N LYS A 93 17.41 -8.16 16.97
CA LYS A 93 18.69 -8.49 17.60
C LYS A 93 19.91 -7.95 16.85
N ILE A 94 19.72 -7.17 15.78
CA ILE A 94 20.82 -6.65 14.94
C ILE A 94 21.98 -6.08 15.77
N SER A 95 21.70 -5.28 16.80
CA SER A 95 22.76 -4.68 17.62
C SER A 95 23.58 -5.71 18.39
N ALA A 96 22.94 -6.67 19.07
CA ALA A 96 23.62 -7.71 19.83
C ALA A 96 24.38 -8.67 18.91
N THR A 97 23.76 -9.07 17.79
CA THR A 97 24.36 -9.92 16.77
C THR A 97 25.59 -9.26 16.15
N PHE A 98 25.49 -7.99 15.76
CA PHE A 98 26.61 -7.25 15.21
C PHE A 98 27.75 -7.09 16.22
N TYR A 99 27.43 -6.80 17.49
CA TYR A 99 28.43 -6.72 18.55
C TYR A 99 29.20 -8.04 18.72
N LYS A 100 28.50 -9.18 18.78
CA LYS A 100 29.13 -10.51 18.89
C LYS A 100 30.06 -10.77 17.72
N HIS A 101 29.61 -10.45 16.51
CA HIS A 101 30.43 -10.58 15.31
C HIS A 101 31.68 -9.69 15.39
N MET A 102 31.54 -8.40 15.71
CA MET A 102 32.68 -7.49 15.86
C MET A 102 33.69 -8.00 16.89
N LYS A 103 33.21 -8.49 18.04
CA LYS A 103 34.08 -8.99 19.12
C LYS A 103 34.78 -10.30 18.78
N ALA A 104 34.14 -11.14 17.97
CA ALA A 104 34.72 -12.40 17.49
C ALA A 104 35.65 -12.21 16.28
N THR A 105 35.65 -11.04 15.64
CA THR A 105 36.41 -10.79 14.42
C THR A 105 37.70 -10.03 14.73
N SER A 106 38.84 -10.73 14.56
CA SER A 106 40.18 -10.15 14.69
C SER A 106 40.55 -9.24 13.51
N ALA A 107 41.54 -8.37 13.70
CA ALA A 107 42.08 -7.53 12.63
C ALA A 107 42.58 -8.36 11.43
N ALA A 108 43.21 -9.52 11.68
CA ALA A 108 43.66 -10.42 10.63
C ALA A 108 42.51 -11.02 9.81
N GLN A 109 41.36 -11.30 10.44
CA GLN A 109 40.16 -11.74 9.73
C GLN A 109 39.56 -10.61 8.88
N ILE A 110 39.60 -9.36 9.35
CA ILE A 110 39.17 -8.21 8.54
C ILE A 110 40.13 -7.99 7.36
N ASP A 111 41.44 -8.11 7.58
CA ASP A 111 42.42 -8.07 6.49
C ASP A 111 42.18 -9.18 5.47
N ALA A 112 41.77 -10.39 5.91
CA ALA A 112 41.37 -11.48 5.02
C ALA A 112 40.08 -11.16 4.24
N ILE A 113 39.05 -10.60 4.89
CA ILE A 113 37.83 -10.10 4.21
C ILE A 113 38.22 -9.06 3.13
N CYS A 114 39.14 -8.17 3.48
CA CYS A 114 39.60 -7.13 2.57
C CYS A 114 40.49 -7.68 1.44
N ALA A 115 41.27 -8.72 1.68
CA ALA A 115 42.00 -9.42 0.64
C ALA A 115 41.02 -10.07 -0.34
N ASP A 116 39.97 -10.73 0.15
CA ASP A 116 38.93 -11.33 -0.69
C ASP A 116 38.15 -10.27 -1.49
N LEU A 117 37.80 -9.14 -0.86
CA LEU A 117 37.14 -8.03 -1.55
C LEU A 117 38.00 -7.42 -2.66
N ASN A 118 39.29 -7.22 -2.41
CA ASN A 118 40.20 -6.54 -3.34
C ASN A 118 40.71 -7.46 -4.45
N ASN A 119 41.00 -8.72 -4.14
CA ASN A 119 41.66 -9.63 -5.07
C ASN A 119 40.67 -10.54 -5.81
N VAL A 120 39.51 -10.82 -5.22
CA VAL A 120 38.53 -11.76 -5.78
C VAL A 120 37.25 -11.04 -6.18
N LEU A 121 36.51 -10.48 -5.21
CA LEU A 121 35.14 -10.03 -5.47
C LEU A 121 35.10 -8.80 -6.38
N SER A 122 35.84 -7.74 -6.06
CA SER A 122 35.77 -6.50 -6.84
C SER A 122 36.30 -6.67 -8.27
N PRO A 123 37.44 -7.34 -8.54
CA PRO A 123 37.89 -7.60 -9.91
C PRO A 123 36.87 -8.37 -10.74
N CYS A 124 36.26 -9.40 -10.15
CA CYS A 124 35.25 -10.22 -10.84
C CYS A 124 33.90 -9.50 -11.02
N ALA A 125 33.51 -8.62 -10.10
CA ALA A 125 32.17 -8.03 -10.07
C ALA A 125 31.85 -7.17 -11.30
N LYS A 126 32.85 -6.50 -11.88
CA LYS A 126 32.70 -5.63 -13.06
C LYS A 126 32.02 -6.35 -14.23
N THR A 127 32.41 -7.59 -14.50
CA THR A 127 31.90 -8.37 -15.62
C THR A 127 30.79 -9.32 -15.18
N LEU A 128 30.90 -9.89 -13.97
CA LEU A 128 29.90 -10.81 -13.46
C LEU A 128 28.55 -10.14 -13.18
N ILE A 129 28.50 -9.04 -12.42
CA ILE A 129 27.19 -8.47 -12.01
C ILE A 129 26.35 -8.11 -13.24
N PRO A 130 26.86 -7.31 -14.21
CA PRO A 130 26.04 -6.94 -15.36
C PRO A 130 25.60 -8.15 -16.19
N GLY A 131 26.49 -9.11 -16.42
CA GLY A 131 26.17 -10.32 -17.19
C GLY A 131 25.15 -11.22 -16.51
N LEU A 132 25.28 -11.43 -15.20
CA LEU A 132 24.36 -12.26 -14.42
C LEU A 132 22.98 -11.61 -14.30
N LEU A 133 22.91 -10.29 -14.06
CA LEU A 133 21.64 -9.56 -14.04
C LEU A 133 20.93 -9.64 -15.39
N ALA A 134 21.66 -9.53 -16.50
CA ALA A 134 21.10 -9.64 -17.84
C ALA A 134 20.47 -11.02 -18.10
N ILE A 135 21.08 -12.11 -17.60
CA ILE A 135 20.50 -13.46 -17.71
C ILE A 135 19.23 -13.57 -16.86
N ILE A 136 19.31 -13.18 -15.58
CA ILE A 136 18.18 -13.29 -14.64
C ILE A 136 16.97 -12.50 -15.13
N GLN A 137 17.18 -11.29 -15.67
CA GLN A 137 16.09 -10.44 -16.16
C GLN A 137 15.51 -10.88 -17.51
N LYS A 138 16.24 -11.71 -18.27
CA LYS A 138 15.81 -12.22 -19.58
C LYS A 138 14.90 -13.44 -19.46
N ASP A 139 15.17 -14.36 -18.53
CA ASP A 139 14.36 -15.56 -18.33
C ASP A 139 13.22 -15.33 -17.31
N LEU A 140 12.09 -14.87 -17.83
CA LEU A 140 10.89 -14.60 -17.02
C LEU A 140 10.14 -15.86 -16.58
N ALA A 141 10.54 -17.06 -17.02
CA ALA A 141 9.90 -18.31 -16.61
C ALA A 141 10.66 -18.92 -15.41
N CYS A 142 11.95 -19.18 -15.58
CA CYS A 142 12.74 -19.90 -14.58
C CYS A 142 13.53 -18.99 -13.63
N CYS A 143 13.73 -17.72 -13.97
CA CYS A 143 14.37 -16.75 -13.09
C CYS A 143 13.38 -15.73 -12.49
N SER A 144 12.06 -15.93 -12.64
CA SER A 144 11.04 -14.95 -12.24
C SER A 144 11.15 -14.50 -10.78
N GLN A 145 11.31 -15.43 -9.84
CA GLN A 145 11.39 -15.13 -8.41
C GLN A 145 12.64 -14.30 -8.03
N VAL A 146 13.82 -14.68 -8.51
CA VAL A 146 15.06 -13.90 -8.33
C VAL A 146 14.93 -12.54 -9.02
N SER A 147 14.35 -12.52 -10.21
CA SER A 147 14.10 -11.30 -10.98
C SER A 147 13.13 -10.37 -10.27
N ASP A 148 12.15 -10.89 -9.54
CA ASP A 148 11.19 -10.10 -8.76
C ASP A 148 11.89 -9.37 -7.60
N LEU A 149 12.89 -10.00 -6.96
CA LEU A 149 13.73 -9.31 -5.97
C LEU A 149 14.55 -8.17 -6.59
N LEU A 150 15.04 -8.34 -7.82
CA LEU A 150 15.76 -7.28 -8.54
C LEU A 150 14.83 -6.13 -8.90
N ASP A 151 13.57 -6.41 -9.26
CA ASP A 151 12.59 -5.35 -9.54
C ASP A 151 12.33 -4.50 -8.29
N LEU A 152 12.32 -5.12 -7.09
CA LEU A 152 12.16 -4.39 -5.82
C LEU A 152 13.30 -3.42 -5.53
N ALA A 153 14.50 -3.63 -6.08
CA ALA A 153 15.58 -2.66 -5.94
C ALA A 153 15.25 -1.31 -6.59
N ASN A 154 14.31 -1.25 -7.55
CA ASN A 154 13.84 0.01 -8.13
C ASN A 154 13.07 0.89 -7.14
N LEU A 155 12.68 0.38 -5.96
CA LEU A 155 12.17 1.20 -4.86
C LEU A 155 13.28 2.10 -4.28
N ALA A 156 14.52 1.63 -4.28
CA ALA A 156 15.68 2.35 -3.72
C ALA A 156 16.52 3.05 -4.80
N VAL A 157 16.51 2.53 -6.03
CA VAL A 157 17.33 3.03 -7.14
C VAL A 157 16.49 3.95 -8.04
N PRO A 158 16.83 5.24 -8.15
CA PRO A 158 16.14 6.16 -9.04
C PRO A 158 16.16 5.70 -10.50
N ALA A 159 15.07 5.95 -11.25
CA ALA A 159 14.95 5.49 -12.63
C ALA A 159 15.99 6.10 -13.60
N ASN A 160 16.63 7.22 -13.24
CA ASN A 160 17.73 7.82 -13.99
C ASN A 160 19.12 7.33 -13.55
N VAL A 161 19.19 6.36 -12.62
CA VAL A 161 20.42 5.75 -12.13
C VAL A 161 20.55 4.33 -12.66
N ASN A 162 21.70 4.02 -13.24
CA ASN A 162 22.02 2.67 -13.70
C ASN A 162 22.11 1.70 -12.51
N MET A 163 21.34 0.60 -12.53
CA MET A 163 21.38 -0.43 -11.49
C MET A 163 22.80 -0.99 -11.27
N ASN A 164 23.56 -1.23 -12.35
CA ASN A 164 24.95 -1.68 -12.22
C ASN A 164 25.83 -0.64 -11.54
N ALA A 165 25.64 0.66 -11.85
CA ALA A 165 26.39 1.73 -11.19
C ALA A 165 26.02 1.83 -9.70
N PHE A 166 24.74 1.70 -9.35
CA PHE A 166 24.33 1.66 -7.95
C PHE A 166 24.97 0.47 -7.20
N LEU A 167 24.87 -0.74 -7.75
CA LEU A 167 25.43 -1.94 -7.08
C LEU A 167 26.97 -1.92 -7.01
N LEU A 168 27.65 -1.47 -8.06
CA LEU A 168 29.11 -1.53 -8.15
C LEU A 168 29.78 -0.28 -7.58
N ASN A 169 29.39 0.91 -8.03
CA ASN A 169 30.02 2.16 -7.61
C ASN A 169 29.61 2.57 -6.20
N ASP A 170 28.32 2.43 -5.87
CA ASP A 170 27.76 3.01 -4.65
C ASP A 170 27.79 1.97 -3.52
N VAL A 171 27.35 0.73 -3.76
CA VAL A 171 27.29 -0.33 -2.74
C VAL A 171 28.63 -1.06 -2.58
N LEU A 172 29.12 -1.77 -3.60
CA LEU A 172 30.31 -2.62 -3.48
C LEU A 172 31.57 -1.78 -3.18
N ASN A 173 31.83 -0.75 -3.97
CA ASN A 173 32.93 0.17 -3.73
C ASN A 173 32.76 0.94 -2.42
N GLY A 174 31.53 1.31 -2.03
CA GLY A 174 31.25 1.97 -0.76
C GLY A 174 31.61 1.09 0.44
N VAL A 175 31.20 -0.18 0.44
CA VAL A 175 31.54 -1.16 1.48
C VAL A 175 33.05 -1.43 1.50
N ASN A 176 33.67 -1.62 0.33
CA ASN A 176 35.12 -1.88 0.26
C ASN A 176 35.92 -0.66 0.75
N SER A 177 35.58 0.54 0.30
CA SER A 177 36.18 1.80 0.77
C SER A 177 36.02 1.96 2.29
N PHE A 178 34.80 1.76 2.81
CA PHE A 178 34.52 1.87 4.23
C PHE A 178 35.34 0.87 5.07
N LEU A 179 35.28 -0.42 4.73
CA LEU A 179 35.90 -1.46 5.54
C LEU A 179 37.41 -1.55 5.35
N CYS A 180 37.89 -1.42 4.10
CA CYS A 180 39.23 -1.86 3.71
C CYS A 180 40.23 -0.74 3.44
N SER A 181 39.81 0.52 3.51
CA SER A 181 40.77 1.63 3.53
C SER A 181 41.73 1.50 4.70
N LYS A 182 43.02 1.77 4.48
CA LYS A 182 44.06 1.66 5.53
C LYS A 182 44.23 2.99 6.24
N ARG A 183 44.00 3.00 7.54
CA ARG A 183 44.23 4.14 8.43
C ARG A 183 45.70 4.17 8.83
N ASP A 184 46.35 5.29 8.55
CA ASP A 184 47.76 5.57 8.79
C ASP A 184 48.70 4.48 8.23
N GLY A 185 48.26 3.81 7.14
CA GLY A 185 48.98 2.72 6.50
C GLY A 185 49.09 1.42 7.32
N THR A 186 48.40 1.31 8.46
CA THR A 186 48.56 0.18 9.40
C THR A 186 47.34 -0.74 9.39
N GLN A 187 46.29 -0.36 10.11
CA GLN A 187 45.04 -1.11 10.25
C GLN A 187 43.99 -0.66 9.26
N THR A 188 43.10 -1.57 8.85
CA THR A 188 41.92 -1.18 8.07
C THR A 188 40.96 -0.34 8.91
N CYS A 189 40.15 0.48 8.25
CA CYS A 189 39.11 1.26 8.90
C CYS A 189 38.11 0.35 9.63
N GLY A 190 37.71 -0.78 9.05
CA GLY A 190 36.87 -1.78 9.70
C GLY A 190 37.50 -2.31 11.00
N ALA A 191 38.77 -2.72 10.97
CA ALA A 191 39.46 -3.22 12.16
C ALA A 191 39.60 -2.15 13.25
N SER A 192 39.94 -0.92 12.85
CA SER A 192 40.02 0.21 13.78
C SER A 192 38.70 0.49 14.47
N LEU A 193 37.59 0.48 13.73
CA LEU A 193 36.25 0.75 14.28
C LEU A 193 35.76 -0.41 15.16
N TYR A 194 35.94 -1.66 14.74
CA TYR A 194 35.56 -2.83 15.54
C TYR A 194 36.29 -2.84 16.87
N ALA A 195 37.61 -2.60 16.87
CA ALA A 195 38.41 -2.52 18.08
C ALA A 195 37.94 -1.40 19.01
N GLN A 196 37.68 -0.19 18.47
CA GLN A 196 37.20 0.93 19.27
C GLN A 196 35.80 0.67 19.86
N LEU A 197 34.87 0.14 19.07
CA LEU A 197 33.50 -0.14 19.52
C LEU A 197 33.45 -1.23 20.59
N THR A 198 34.17 -2.33 20.38
CA THR A 198 34.19 -3.47 21.33
C THR A 198 35.01 -3.19 22.59
N THR A 199 35.91 -2.20 22.55
CA THR A 199 36.61 -1.69 23.74
C THR A 199 35.71 -0.74 24.53
N LYS A 200 34.95 0.12 23.83
CA LYS A 200 34.13 1.17 24.46
C LYS A 200 32.81 0.65 25.03
N PHE A 201 32.21 -0.37 24.41
CA PHE A 201 30.88 -0.87 24.75
C PHE A 201 30.90 -2.34 25.11
N THR A 202 29.97 -2.77 25.99
CA THR A 202 29.59 -4.17 26.15
C THR A 202 28.47 -4.56 25.19
N GLU A 203 28.15 -5.86 25.08
CA GLU A 203 27.04 -6.35 24.25
C GLU A 203 25.71 -5.69 24.63
N ALA A 204 25.46 -5.54 25.93
CA ALA A 204 24.23 -4.92 26.42
C ALA A 204 24.18 -3.39 26.20
N GLN A 205 25.33 -2.74 26.05
CA GLN A 205 25.42 -1.29 25.86
C GLN A 205 25.46 -0.89 24.38
N PHE A 206 26.02 -1.73 23.52
CA PHE A 206 26.19 -1.41 22.11
C PHE A 206 24.84 -1.35 21.38
N SER A 207 24.68 -0.32 20.55
CA SER A 207 23.59 -0.21 19.58
C SER A 207 24.14 0.28 18.26
N VAL A 208 23.72 -0.33 17.15
CA VAL A 208 24.08 0.16 15.80
C VAL A 208 23.63 1.61 15.63
N ILE A 209 22.45 1.97 16.14
CA ILE A 209 21.93 3.33 16.05
C ILE A 209 22.74 4.25 16.95
N ASP A 210 22.77 4.01 18.26
CA ASP A 210 23.34 4.98 19.20
C ASP A 210 24.88 5.02 19.20
N SER A 211 25.51 3.84 19.17
CA SER A 211 26.95 3.72 19.34
C SER A 211 27.73 3.99 18.06
N PHE A 212 27.08 3.87 16.89
CA PHE A 212 27.74 3.93 15.59
C PHE A 212 27.12 4.95 14.62
N LEU A 213 25.80 4.99 14.44
CA LEU A 213 25.17 5.88 13.45
C LEU A 213 24.79 7.27 14.01
N ALA A 214 24.46 7.38 15.29
CA ALA A 214 23.91 8.61 15.89
C ALA A 214 24.75 9.86 15.63
N PRO A 215 26.10 9.86 15.71
CA PRO A 215 26.90 11.06 15.46
C PRO A 215 26.70 11.65 14.05
N PHE A 216 26.30 10.83 13.07
CA PHE A 216 25.99 11.28 11.71
C PHE A 216 24.63 11.95 11.58
N PHE A 217 23.78 11.80 12.60
CA PHE A 217 22.43 12.34 12.67
C PHE A 217 22.20 13.30 13.86
N THR A 218 23.17 13.44 14.77
CA THR A 218 23.04 14.28 15.95
C THR A 218 24.17 15.29 16.13
N ALA A 219 25.31 15.19 15.44
CA ALA A 219 26.37 16.19 15.61
C ALA A 219 25.91 17.57 15.10
N ALA A 220 25.79 18.53 16.03
CA ALA A 220 25.35 19.88 15.72
C ALA A 220 26.31 20.58 14.73
N SER A 221 25.76 21.51 13.95
CA SER A 221 26.53 22.25 12.95
C SER A 221 27.75 22.94 13.56
N GLY A 222 28.91 22.76 12.92
CA GLY A 222 30.21 23.27 13.38
C GLY A 222 30.94 22.34 14.36
N THR A 223 30.32 21.25 14.81
CA THR A 223 30.93 20.27 15.73
C THR A 223 31.13 18.88 15.11
N GLU A 224 30.78 18.71 13.82
CA GLU A 224 30.86 17.44 13.10
C GLU A 224 32.30 16.90 13.08
N CYS A 225 33.30 17.77 12.87
CA CYS A 225 34.70 17.35 12.83
C CYS A 225 35.23 16.95 14.20
N SER A 226 34.75 17.58 15.27
CA SER A 226 35.05 17.14 16.64
C SER A 226 34.44 15.78 16.90
N ALA A 227 33.17 15.57 16.53
CA ALA A 227 32.49 14.28 16.64
C ALA A 227 33.26 13.18 15.90
N MET A 228 33.64 13.42 14.64
CA MET A 228 34.37 12.45 13.82
C MET A 228 35.78 12.16 14.36
N ASN A 229 36.41 13.07 15.08
CA ASN A 229 37.68 12.84 15.79
C ASN A 229 37.52 12.12 17.14
N GLY A 230 36.30 11.77 17.55
CA GLY A 230 36.03 11.20 18.87
C GLY A 230 36.28 12.20 20.01
N LEU A 231 36.19 13.49 19.72
CA LEU A 231 36.22 14.58 20.70
C LEU A 231 34.81 14.94 21.14
N ASP A 232 34.73 15.83 22.12
CA ASP A 232 33.45 16.34 22.61
C ASP A 232 32.76 17.14 21.50
N TYR A 233 31.48 16.86 21.30
CA TYR A 233 30.61 17.57 20.36
C TYR A 233 29.25 17.83 21.01
N THR A 234 28.47 18.74 20.43
CA THR A 234 27.11 18.98 20.90
C THR A 234 26.16 18.04 20.16
N ASP A 235 25.49 17.17 20.90
CA ASP A 235 24.40 16.35 20.36
C ASP A 235 23.17 17.26 20.21
N SER A 236 22.73 17.47 18.98
CA SER A 236 21.60 18.35 18.63
C SER A 236 20.24 17.78 19.04
N ALA A 237 20.11 16.48 19.26
CA ALA A 237 18.87 15.85 19.67
C ALA A 237 18.70 15.87 21.21
N SER A 238 19.79 15.87 21.99
CA SER A 238 19.73 16.02 23.46
C SER A 238 20.13 17.41 23.96
N LEU A 239 20.82 18.22 23.16
CA LEU A 239 21.53 19.46 23.53
C LEU A 239 22.59 19.27 24.62
N THR A 240 23.11 18.05 24.77
CA THR A 240 24.18 17.75 25.73
C THR A 240 25.50 17.51 25.02
N THR A 241 26.59 17.69 25.75
CA THR A 241 27.91 17.25 25.29
C THR A 241 27.92 15.73 25.17
N ALA A 242 28.36 15.22 24.03
CA ALA A 242 28.48 13.79 23.73
C ALA A 242 29.86 13.47 23.18
N ARG A 243 30.22 12.18 23.22
CA ARG A 243 31.51 11.69 22.70
C ARG A 243 31.36 10.32 22.06
N THR A 244 31.80 10.20 20.81
CA THR A 244 31.79 8.94 20.05
C THR A 244 33.19 8.34 19.91
N ILE A 245 33.34 7.28 19.12
CA ILE A 245 34.65 6.72 18.71
C ILE A 245 35.37 7.68 17.77
N ASN A 246 36.68 7.51 17.59
CA ASN A 246 37.45 8.28 16.64
C ASN A 246 37.37 7.62 15.26
N TYR A 247 36.46 8.11 14.41
CA TYR A 247 36.39 7.72 12.99
C TYR A 247 37.60 8.26 12.23
N GLY A 248 38.02 9.51 12.48
CA GLY A 248 39.11 10.18 11.79
C GLY A 248 38.89 10.16 10.27
N CYS A 249 39.97 9.94 9.50
CA CYS A 249 39.89 9.82 8.04
C CYS A 249 38.94 8.71 7.53
N CYS A 250 38.57 7.71 8.35
CA CYS A 250 37.62 6.67 7.95
C CYS A 250 36.22 7.24 7.73
N ALA A 251 35.88 8.37 8.34
CA ALA A 251 34.61 9.06 8.08
C ALA A 251 34.47 9.45 6.59
N HIS A 252 35.56 9.88 5.94
CA HIS A 252 35.53 10.21 4.52
C HIS A 252 35.31 8.99 3.62
N GLN A 253 35.83 7.83 4.01
CA GLN A 253 35.69 6.58 3.26
C GLN A 253 34.30 5.97 3.44
N MET A 254 33.68 6.19 4.60
CA MET A 254 32.31 5.76 4.87
C MET A 254 31.24 6.67 4.24
N ARG A 255 31.52 7.97 4.11
CA ARG A 255 30.55 8.98 3.67
C ARG A 255 29.81 8.62 2.37
N PRO A 256 30.45 8.16 1.28
CA PRO A 256 29.72 7.85 0.03
C PRO A 256 28.64 6.78 0.21
N LEU A 257 28.88 5.78 1.07
CA LEU A 257 27.89 4.74 1.38
C LEU A 257 26.72 5.33 2.18
N LEU A 258 26.98 6.19 3.16
CA LEU A 258 25.93 6.87 3.93
C LEU A 258 25.09 7.82 3.06
N GLU A 259 25.74 8.57 2.17
CA GLU A 259 25.05 9.46 1.22
C GLU A 259 24.17 8.66 0.24
N THR A 260 24.60 7.47 -0.16
CA THR A 260 23.80 6.53 -0.97
C THR A 260 22.56 6.09 -0.22
N VAL A 261 22.69 5.70 1.06
CA VAL A 261 21.55 5.31 1.91
C VAL A 261 20.59 6.47 2.12
N GLN A 262 21.09 7.67 2.44
CA GLN A 262 20.27 8.89 2.58
C GLN A 262 19.52 9.22 1.29
N SER A 263 20.17 9.07 0.13
CA SER A 263 19.58 9.35 -1.18
C SER A 263 18.48 8.33 -1.53
N ALA A 264 18.72 7.04 -1.29
CA ALA A 264 17.75 5.98 -1.51
C ALA A 264 16.52 6.15 -0.62
N PHE A 265 16.73 6.47 0.66
CA PHE A 265 15.64 6.77 1.62
C PHE A 265 14.80 7.95 1.13
N SER A 266 15.45 9.05 0.73
CA SER A 266 14.78 10.25 0.22
C SER A 266 14.05 10.04 -1.10
N TYR A 267 14.58 9.16 -1.96
CA TYR A 267 13.93 8.76 -3.20
C TYR A 267 12.69 7.93 -2.93
N LEU A 268 12.78 6.90 -2.09
CA LEU A 268 11.64 6.04 -1.76
C LEU A 268 10.52 6.82 -1.07
N LEU A 269 10.85 7.52 0.02
CA LEU A 269 9.87 8.02 0.99
C LEU A 269 9.51 9.50 0.79
N GLY A 270 10.28 10.21 -0.02
CA GLY A 270 10.09 11.65 -0.26
C GLY A 270 10.66 12.57 0.83
N HIS A 271 10.90 12.04 2.03
CA HIS A 271 11.50 12.67 3.21
C HIS A 271 12.95 12.27 3.40
N THR A 272 13.76 13.10 4.05
CA THR A 272 15.10 12.67 4.50
C THR A 272 15.00 11.79 5.74
N ILE A 273 16.11 11.13 6.10
CA ILE A 273 16.18 10.33 7.34
C ILE A 273 15.93 11.23 8.56
N GLU A 274 16.45 12.45 8.54
CA GLU A 274 16.31 13.42 9.62
C GLU A 274 14.86 13.91 9.76
N ASP A 275 14.17 14.17 8.63
CA ASP A 275 12.74 14.51 8.63
C ASP A 275 11.92 13.39 9.30
N PHE A 276 12.22 12.13 8.96
CA PHE A 276 11.58 10.98 9.58
C PHE A 276 11.86 10.92 11.09
N LEU A 277 13.13 10.96 11.50
CA LEU A 277 13.50 10.90 12.91
C LEU A 277 12.91 12.06 13.74
N ASN A 278 12.84 13.26 13.17
CA ASN A 278 12.24 14.43 13.80
C ASN A 278 10.72 14.35 13.93
N GLY A 279 10.03 13.60 13.07
CA GLY A 279 8.59 13.35 13.24
C GLY A 279 8.28 12.14 14.13
N VAL A 280 9.26 11.28 14.43
CA VAL A 280 9.10 10.13 15.33
C VAL A 280 9.14 10.56 16.80
N VAL A 281 10.04 11.50 17.12
CA VAL A 281 10.31 11.96 18.47
C VAL A 281 9.63 13.31 18.71
N ASP A 282 8.79 13.38 19.73
CA ASP A 282 8.29 14.63 20.29
C ASP A 282 9.30 15.16 21.32
N PHE A 283 10.02 16.20 20.90
CA PHE A 283 11.03 16.85 21.71
C PHE A 283 10.40 17.85 22.68
N ASP A 284 10.93 17.92 23.90
CA ASP A 284 10.51 18.89 24.92
C ASP A 284 10.74 20.37 24.53
N THR A 285 11.55 20.62 23.52
CA THR A 285 11.93 21.95 23.03
C THR A 285 12.13 21.94 21.52
N SER A 286 11.69 22.99 20.84
CA SER A 286 11.83 23.12 19.37
C SER A 286 13.27 23.28 18.89
N THR A 287 14.22 23.47 19.81
CA THR A 287 15.66 23.57 19.52
C THR A 287 16.34 22.21 19.35
N LYS A 288 15.78 21.15 19.96
CA LYS A 288 16.27 19.78 19.79
C LYS A 288 15.80 19.22 18.45
N LYS A 289 16.69 18.54 17.75
CA LYS A 289 16.38 17.84 16.49
C LYS A 289 17.54 16.95 16.05
N PHE A 290 17.24 15.96 15.24
CA PHE A 290 18.19 15.28 14.37
C PHE A 290 18.58 16.18 13.18
N VAL A 291 19.83 16.07 12.74
CA VAL A 291 20.45 16.89 11.70
C VAL A 291 21.33 16.05 10.77
N ASN A 292 21.51 16.48 9.52
CA ASN A 292 22.38 15.76 8.58
C ASN A 292 23.85 16.14 8.80
N ALA A 293 24.54 15.46 9.72
CA ALA A 293 25.95 15.70 9.99
C ALA A 293 26.86 15.04 8.93
N VAL A 294 26.37 14.06 8.17
CA VAL A 294 27.13 13.40 7.08
C VAL A 294 27.66 14.43 6.08
N ALA A 295 26.82 15.39 5.66
CA ALA A 295 27.22 16.44 4.74
C ALA A 295 28.34 17.33 5.31
N GLY A 296 28.27 17.68 6.60
CA GLY A 296 29.27 18.48 7.31
C GLY A 296 30.63 17.79 7.42
N THR A 297 30.69 16.45 7.32
CA THR A 297 31.97 15.72 7.37
C THR A 297 32.88 15.98 6.16
N LYS A 298 32.38 16.59 5.07
CA LYS A 298 33.17 16.88 3.86
C LYS A 298 34.34 17.82 4.10
N SER A 299 34.15 18.81 4.96
CA SER A 299 35.16 19.82 5.26
C SER A 299 36.13 19.42 6.38
N CYS A 300 35.93 18.26 7.00
CA CYS A 300 36.75 17.86 8.14
C CYS A 300 38.17 17.50 7.71
N ALA A 301 39.15 18.13 8.38
CA ALA A 301 40.54 17.73 8.29
C ALA A 301 40.88 16.80 9.46
N PHE A 302 41.49 15.67 9.15
CA PHE A 302 41.89 14.68 10.14
C PHE A 302 43.41 14.57 10.22
N ALA A 303 43.92 14.37 11.43
CA ALA A 303 45.34 14.08 11.64
C ALA A 303 45.71 12.69 11.06
N SER A 304 44.80 11.72 11.16
CA SER A 304 44.96 10.43 10.51
C SER A 304 44.79 10.53 8.99
N LYS A 305 45.51 9.70 8.25
CA LYS A 305 45.44 9.60 6.79
C LYS A 305 44.90 8.25 6.38
N CYS A 306 43.97 8.22 5.44
CA CYS A 306 43.41 6.97 4.94
C CYS A 306 43.77 6.82 3.47
N THR A 307 44.29 5.66 3.10
CA THR A 307 44.47 5.27 1.70
C THR A 307 43.32 4.38 1.26
N ASN A 308 42.89 4.53 0.01
CA ASN A 308 41.86 3.69 -0.59
C ASN A 308 42.27 2.20 -0.55
N PRO A 309 41.30 1.27 -0.66
CA PRO A 309 41.60 -0.14 -0.83
C PRO A 309 42.46 -0.40 -2.08
N ALA A 310 43.12 -1.56 -2.11
CA ALA A 310 44.00 -1.95 -3.20
C ALA A 310 43.27 -2.03 -4.55
N PHE A 311 41.97 -2.33 -4.55
CA PHE A 311 41.15 -2.37 -5.74
C PHE A 311 39.77 -1.77 -5.48
N LEU A 312 39.32 -0.87 -6.35
CA LEU A 312 37.93 -0.43 -6.44
C LEU A 312 37.47 -0.70 -7.87
N VAL A 313 36.23 -1.16 -8.03
CA VAL A 313 35.64 -1.42 -9.35
C VAL A 313 35.66 -0.11 -10.14
N PRO A 314 36.15 -0.10 -11.39
CA PRO A 314 36.07 1.06 -12.26
C PRO A 314 34.62 1.58 -12.35
N ALA A 315 34.47 2.91 -12.26
CA ALA A 315 33.15 3.51 -12.18
C ALA A 315 32.32 3.24 -13.45
N PHE A 316 31.13 2.68 -13.28
CA PHE A 316 30.11 2.60 -14.33
C PHE A 316 29.44 3.95 -14.53
N ALA A 317 28.98 4.23 -15.74
CA ALA A 317 28.18 5.42 -16.03
C ALA A 317 26.93 5.42 -15.14
N ARG A 318 26.82 6.43 -14.27
CA ARG A 318 25.73 6.51 -13.28
C ARG A 318 24.41 6.92 -13.91
N ALA A 319 24.43 7.94 -14.75
CA ALA A 319 23.23 8.48 -15.37
C ALA A 319 22.79 7.62 -16.55
N ILE A 320 21.50 7.30 -16.59
CA ILE A 320 20.83 6.69 -17.74
C ILE A 320 19.60 7.51 -18.10
N THR A 321 19.14 7.35 -19.34
CA THR A 321 17.82 7.84 -19.72
C THR A 321 16.78 6.90 -19.10
N PRO A 322 15.84 7.40 -18.29
CA PRO A 322 14.75 6.57 -17.79
C PRO A 322 13.96 5.96 -18.95
N GLY A 323 13.45 4.74 -18.73
CA GLY A 323 12.50 4.11 -19.62
C GLY A 323 11.17 4.85 -19.67
N THR A 324 10.24 4.33 -20.45
CA THR A 324 8.93 4.96 -20.69
C THR A 324 7.77 4.11 -20.15
N ASN A 325 8.05 3.08 -19.36
CA ASN A 325 7.02 2.17 -18.91
C ASN A 325 6.08 2.87 -17.93
N ARG A 326 4.78 2.80 -18.24
CA ARG A 326 3.70 3.34 -17.42
C ARG A 326 2.61 2.27 -17.34
N PRO A 327 2.58 1.44 -16.31
CA PRO A 327 1.57 0.40 -16.18
C PRO A 327 0.18 1.04 -16.11
N ALA A 328 -0.80 0.36 -16.70
CA ALA A 328 -2.17 0.84 -16.77
C ALA A 328 -2.83 0.70 -15.40
N THR A 329 -2.82 1.76 -14.59
CA THR A 329 -3.36 1.66 -13.23
C THR A 329 -4.32 2.78 -12.82
N ASN A 330 -4.38 3.90 -13.55
CA ASN A 330 -5.19 5.08 -13.17
C ASN A 330 -6.19 5.55 -14.25
N ALA A 331 -6.41 4.74 -15.28
CA ALA A 331 -7.40 5.04 -16.31
C ALA A 331 -8.81 4.92 -15.73
N VAL A 332 -9.67 5.90 -16.05
CA VAL A 332 -11.10 5.88 -15.71
C VAL A 332 -11.91 5.59 -16.98
N ILE A 333 -12.80 4.61 -16.94
CA ILE A 333 -13.61 4.18 -18.08
C ILE A 333 -14.98 4.85 -18.02
N ASP A 334 -15.54 5.23 -19.18
CA ASP A 334 -16.84 5.89 -19.29
C ASP A 334 -17.01 7.13 -18.40
N THR A 335 -15.91 7.85 -18.17
CA THR A 335 -15.86 8.99 -17.25
C THR A 335 -15.25 10.20 -17.94
N ALA A 336 -16.11 11.15 -18.32
CA ALA A 336 -15.67 12.46 -18.80
C ALA A 336 -15.46 13.40 -17.61
N CYS A 337 -14.39 14.20 -17.66
CA CYS A 337 -14.03 15.18 -16.63
C CYS A 337 -13.11 16.26 -17.21
N THR A 338 -12.97 17.38 -16.51
CA THR A 338 -11.96 18.38 -16.83
C THR A 338 -10.59 17.89 -16.35
N LYS A 339 -9.64 17.74 -17.27
CA LYS A 339 -8.28 17.30 -16.93
C LYS A 339 -7.47 18.44 -16.29
N ALA A 340 -6.67 18.11 -15.28
CA ALA A 340 -5.75 19.03 -14.61
C ALA A 340 -4.46 18.30 -14.22
N GLN A 341 -3.39 19.05 -13.95
CA GLN A 341 -2.14 18.50 -13.42
C GLN A 341 -2.12 18.64 -11.89
N LYS A 342 -1.76 17.56 -11.19
CA LYS A 342 -1.47 17.57 -9.75
C LYS A 342 0.00 17.28 -9.57
N CYS A 343 0.74 18.26 -9.08
CA CYS A 343 2.19 18.16 -8.89
C CYS A 343 2.57 18.11 -7.41
N ASP A 344 3.63 17.38 -7.09
CA ASP A 344 4.27 17.40 -5.77
C ASP A 344 5.26 18.59 -5.65
N ALA A 345 5.78 18.83 -4.45
CA ALA A 345 6.77 19.88 -4.20
C ALA A 345 8.09 19.72 -5.01
N LYS A 346 8.36 18.55 -5.58
CA LYS A 346 9.55 18.26 -6.41
C LYS A 346 9.26 18.34 -7.91
N GLY A 347 8.04 18.71 -8.30
CA GLY A 347 7.63 18.90 -9.69
C GLY A 347 7.20 17.62 -10.41
N THR A 348 7.04 16.50 -9.72
CA THR A 348 6.45 15.27 -10.29
C THR A 348 4.94 15.50 -10.45
N CYS A 349 4.39 15.34 -11.65
CA CYS A 349 2.98 15.65 -11.92
C CYS A 349 2.21 14.47 -12.50
N SER A 350 0.97 14.30 -12.08
CA SER A 350 0.00 13.35 -12.65
C SER A 350 -1.17 14.10 -13.25
N GLU A 351 -1.67 13.58 -14.38
CA GLU A 351 -2.94 14.05 -14.93
C GLU A 351 -4.11 13.46 -14.11
N ILE A 352 -4.98 14.34 -13.63
CA ILE A 352 -6.14 14.01 -12.81
C ILE A 352 -7.42 14.59 -13.42
N CYS A 353 -8.57 14.09 -12.95
CA CYS A 353 -9.81 14.85 -13.05
C CYS A 353 -9.79 15.97 -12.00
N GLN A 354 -10.04 17.22 -12.41
CA GLN A 354 -10.23 18.32 -11.48
C GLN A 354 -11.37 17.96 -10.53
N LYS A 355 -11.19 18.19 -9.22
CA LYS A 355 -12.18 17.84 -8.20
C LYS A 355 -13.56 18.37 -8.55
N GLY A 356 -14.55 17.49 -8.55
CA GLY A 356 -15.93 17.87 -8.87
C GLY A 356 -16.09 18.31 -10.32
N SER A 357 -15.37 17.73 -11.26
CA SER A 357 -15.55 17.96 -12.71
C SER A 357 -16.11 16.75 -13.44
N VAL A 358 -16.25 15.59 -12.77
CA VAL A 358 -16.82 14.41 -13.40
C VAL A 358 -18.26 14.68 -13.86
N VAL A 359 -18.51 14.30 -15.11
CA VAL A 359 -19.81 14.37 -15.78
C VAL A 359 -20.49 13.01 -15.66
N VAL A 360 -21.70 13.01 -15.10
CA VAL A 360 -22.51 11.80 -14.95
C VAL A 360 -23.66 11.85 -15.96
N PRO A 361 -23.85 10.81 -16.80
CA PRO A 361 -25.00 10.74 -17.70
C PRO A 361 -26.31 10.90 -16.94
N ALA A 362 -27.25 11.67 -17.49
CA ALA A 362 -28.51 12.02 -16.83
C ALA A 362 -29.31 10.77 -16.41
N TRP A 363 -29.41 9.77 -17.29
CA TRP A 363 -30.10 8.51 -17.02
C TRP A 363 -29.49 7.78 -15.82
N LEU A 364 -28.14 7.76 -15.72
CA LEU A 364 -27.42 7.04 -14.66
C LEU A 364 -27.65 7.73 -13.32
N ASN A 365 -27.54 9.07 -13.29
CA ASN A 365 -27.80 9.84 -12.08
C ASN A 365 -29.23 9.64 -11.58
N GLN A 366 -30.22 9.73 -12.47
CA GLN A 366 -31.63 9.52 -12.15
C GLN A 366 -31.90 8.09 -11.65
N THR A 367 -31.35 7.09 -12.34
CA THR A 367 -31.53 5.67 -11.96
C THR A 367 -30.93 5.36 -10.61
N LEU A 368 -29.70 5.82 -10.34
CA LEU A 368 -29.07 5.63 -9.04
C LEU A 368 -29.82 6.39 -7.95
N ALA A 369 -30.32 7.60 -8.22
CA ALA A 369 -31.16 8.34 -7.28
C ALA A 369 -32.45 7.59 -6.93
N PHE A 370 -33.10 6.98 -7.92
CA PHE A 370 -34.27 6.14 -7.72
C PHE A 370 -33.95 4.91 -6.84
N GLN A 371 -32.88 4.16 -7.17
CA GLN A 371 -32.45 3.01 -6.36
C GLN A 371 -32.11 3.42 -4.92
N ARG A 372 -31.44 4.57 -4.73
CA ARG A 372 -31.15 5.12 -3.39
C ARG A 372 -32.42 5.46 -2.63
N LYS A 373 -33.42 6.07 -3.27
CA LYS A 373 -34.71 6.38 -2.62
C LYS A 373 -35.40 5.12 -2.11
N LEU A 374 -35.37 4.03 -2.88
CA LEU A 374 -35.88 2.73 -2.43
C LEU A 374 -35.10 2.22 -1.22
N ALA A 375 -33.76 2.19 -1.31
CA ALA A 375 -32.89 1.77 -0.20
C ALA A 375 -33.12 2.60 1.07
N ASN A 376 -33.27 3.92 0.93
CA ASN A 376 -33.47 4.83 2.06
C ASN A 376 -34.80 4.63 2.77
N SER A 377 -35.85 4.27 2.01
CA SER A 377 -37.19 4.02 2.55
C SER A 377 -37.37 2.63 3.16
N GLY A 378 -36.50 1.68 2.79
CA GLY A 378 -36.48 0.32 3.32
C GLY A 378 -35.80 0.23 4.69
N PRO A 379 -35.81 -0.97 5.31
CA PRO A 379 -35.06 -1.19 6.53
C PRO A 379 -33.56 -0.99 6.30
N ILE A 380 -32.91 -0.24 7.20
CA ILE A 380 -31.51 0.19 7.03
C ILE A 380 -30.53 -0.98 6.78
N CYS A 381 -30.75 -2.14 7.41
CA CYS A 381 -29.85 -3.30 7.25
C CYS A 381 -30.01 -4.06 5.93
N TYR A 382 -31.05 -3.76 5.14
CA TYR A 382 -31.19 -4.25 3.77
C TYR A 382 -30.76 -3.22 2.72
N ALA A 383 -30.35 -2.02 3.12
CA ALA A 383 -29.94 -0.98 2.19
C ALA A 383 -28.71 -1.46 1.38
N GLN A 384 -28.87 -1.46 0.06
CA GLN A 384 -27.77 -1.59 -0.89
C GLN A 384 -27.32 -0.19 -1.32
N LEU A 385 -26.08 0.17 -0.99
CA LEU A 385 -25.51 1.48 -1.24
C LEU A 385 -24.23 1.30 -2.07
N PRO A 386 -24.07 2.02 -3.20
CA PRO A 386 -22.77 2.09 -3.86
C PRO A 386 -21.71 2.64 -2.90
N ALA A 387 -20.57 1.96 -2.87
CA ALA A 387 -19.52 2.17 -1.87
C ALA A 387 -18.15 2.20 -2.55
N THR A 388 -17.12 2.60 -1.80
CA THR A 388 -15.71 2.58 -2.22
C THR A 388 -14.81 2.18 -1.06
N HIS A 389 -13.68 1.53 -1.35
CA HIS A 389 -12.67 1.13 -0.36
C HIS A 389 -11.50 2.11 -0.34
N ASN A 390 -11.07 2.53 0.85
CA ASN A 390 -10.05 3.57 1.04
C ASN A 390 -10.34 4.81 0.18
N SER A 391 -11.56 5.32 0.32
CA SER A 391 -12.20 6.23 -0.64
C SER A 391 -11.42 7.52 -0.86
N ALA A 392 -10.68 7.96 0.17
CA ALA A 392 -9.93 9.21 0.18
C ALA A 392 -8.47 9.06 -0.28
N ILE A 393 -7.98 7.85 -0.54
CA ILE A 393 -6.63 7.61 -1.05
C ILE A 393 -6.64 7.76 -2.57
N THR A 394 -6.72 9.02 -3.01
CA THR A 394 -7.00 9.38 -4.41
C THR A 394 -5.83 10.04 -5.14
N LEU A 395 -5.68 9.75 -6.44
CA LEU A 395 -4.71 10.48 -7.28
C LEU A 395 -5.04 11.98 -7.37
N ALA A 396 -6.32 12.34 -7.31
CA ALA A 396 -6.77 13.73 -7.28
C ALA A 396 -6.22 14.52 -6.07
N ASP A 397 -5.93 13.83 -4.96
CA ASP A 397 -5.32 14.39 -3.76
C ASP A 397 -3.79 14.28 -3.75
N GLY A 398 -3.22 13.49 -4.65
CA GLY A 398 -1.78 13.34 -4.86
C GLY A 398 -1.23 11.96 -4.47
N TYR A 399 -2.03 11.08 -3.90
CA TYR A 399 -1.61 9.69 -3.63
C TYR A 399 -1.23 9.01 -4.94
N GLY A 400 -0.13 8.27 -4.96
CA GLY A 400 0.40 7.64 -6.17
C GLY A 400 1.00 8.60 -7.20
N ASN A 401 1.13 9.90 -6.91
CA ASN A 401 1.68 10.86 -7.87
C ASN A 401 3.13 10.53 -8.28
N ARG A 402 3.89 9.93 -7.37
CA ARG A 402 5.27 9.47 -7.60
C ARG A 402 5.36 8.07 -8.19
N ASP A 403 4.27 7.31 -8.30
CA ASP A 403 4.30 5.92 -8.78
C ASP A 403 4.92 5.80 -10.16
N GLN A 404 4.67 6.78 -11.02
CA GLN A 404 5.23 6.85 -12.35
C GLN A 404 6.75 6.79 -12.35
N LEU A 405 7.44 7.36 -11.35
CA LEU A 405 8.91 7.39 -11.27
C LEU A 405 9.49 5.98 -11.14
N PHE A 406 8.87 5.15 -10.30
CA PHE A 406 9.31 3.79 -10.03
C PHE A 406 8.97 2.83 -11.18
N ASN A 407 7.90 3.14 -11.91
CA ASN A 407 7.44 2.31 -13.01
C ASN A 407 8.25 2.47 -14.32
N LEU A 408 8.99 3.56 -14.51
CA LEU A 408 9.68 3.89 -15.79
C LEU A 408 10.57 2.76 -16.32
N ASN A 409 11.23 2.03 -15.42
CA ASN A 409 12.22 0.99 -15.77
C ASN A 409 11.76 -0.44 -15.47
N LEU A 410 10.53 -0.65 -14.97
CA LEU A 410 10.04 -2.00 -14.70
C LEU A 410 9.84 -2.78 -15.99
N ASN A 411 9.98 -4.10 -15.93
CA ASN A 411 9.85 -4.97 -17.09
C ASN A 411 8.38 -5.02 -17.57
N PRO A 412 8.06 -4.56 -18.80
CA PRO A 412 6.68 -4.48 -19.28
C PRO A 412 6.05 -5.84 -19.57
N GLN A 413 6.86 -6.90 -19.71
CA GLN A 413 6.37 -8.28 -19.85
C GLN A 413 5.91 -8.87 -18.51
N LYS A 414 6.30 -8.28 -17.37
CA LYS A 414 5.79 -8.66 -16.05
C LYS A 414 4.56 -7.81 -15.70
N ALA A 415 3.39 -8.19 -16.20
CA ALA A 415 2.14 -7.47 -15.94
C ALA A 415 1.77 -7.37 -14.45
N TYR A 416 2.37 -8.22 -13.60
CA TYR A 416 2.24 -8.20 -12.14
C TYR A 416 3.34 -7.39 -11.43
N SER A 417 4.31 -6.78 -12.12
CA SER A 417 5.38 -6.00 -11.49
C SER A 417 5.11 -4.53 -11.77
N PHE A 418 4.38 -3.86 -10.88
CA PHE A 418 4.05 -2.45 -11.00
C PHE A 418 3.84 -1.80 -9.63
N LEU A 419 4.17 -0.51 -9.54
CA LEU A 419 3.84 0.31 -8.38
C LEU A 419 2.49 0.99 -8.60
N LYS A 420 1.57 0.77 -7.66
CA LYS A 420 0.29 1.47 -7.55
C LYS A 420 -0.04 1.69 -6.09
N THR A 421 -0.08 2.95 -5.68
CA THR A 421 -0.21 3.32 -4.27
C THR A 421 -1.42 4.22 -3.99
N ASN A 422 -2.29 4.37 -4.98
CA ASN A 422 -3.60 5.03 -4.86
C ASN A 422 -4.76 4.05 -5.15
N ASN A 423 -5.78 4.05 -4.31
CA ASN A 423 -6.97 3.20 -4.48
C ASN A 423 -7.90 3.78 -5.55
N HIS A 424 -8.03 5.11 -5.61
CA HIS A 424 -8.90 5.81 -6.55
C HIS A 424 -8.16 6.83 -7.42
N ALA A 425 -8.62 7.04 -8.65
CA ALA A 425 -8.17 8.18 -9.47
C ALA A 425 -9.00 9.45 -9.19
N LEU A 426 -10.29 9.28 -8.86
CA LEU A 426 -11.27 10.36 -8.70
C LEU A 426 -11.33 10.86 -7.25
N SER A 427 -11.57 12.16 -7.06
CA SER A 427 -11.78 12.79 -5.75
C SER A 427 -13.03 12.26 -5.04
N LEU A 428 -13.14 12.47 -3.73
CA LEU A 428 -14.35 12.11 -2.97
C LEU A 428 -15.60 12.82 -3.53
N THR A 429 -15.48 14.09 -3.90
CA THR A 429 -16.56 14.86 -4.53
C THR A 429 -17.05 14.19 -5.81
N ASP A 430 -16.12 13.70 -6.64
CA ASP A 430 -16.45 13.02 -7.89
C ASP A 430 -17.07 11.63 -7.65
N GLN A 431 -16.57 10.88 -6.67
CA GLN A 431 -17.16 9.60 -6.24
C GLN A 431 -18.61 9.79 -5.74
N LEU A 432 -18.85 10.81 -4.92
CA LEU A 432 -20.19 11.18 -4.43
C LEU A 432 -21.13 11.60 -5.57
N ARG A 433 -20.64 12.39 -6.54
CA ARG A 433 -21.41 12.76 -7.75
C ARG A 433 -21.79 11.55 -8.59
N LEU A 434 -20.87 10.59 -8.73
CA LEU A 434 -21.09 9.35 -9.45
C LEU A 434 -22.15 8.45 -8.81
N GLY A 435 -22.37 8.56 -7.50
CA GLY A 435 -23.48 7.92 -6.79
C GLY A 435 -23.09 7.15 -5.53
N VAL A 436 -21.83 7.19 -5.12
CA VAL A 436 -21.35 6.57 -3.88
C VAL A 436 -22.00 7.21 -2.66
N ARG A 437 -22.41 6.40 -1.68
CA ARG A 437 -22.98 6.88 -0.40
C ARG A 437 -22.37 6.22 0.83
N TRP A 438 -21.40 5.34 0.64
CA TRP A 438 -20.59 4.78 1.72
C TRP A 438 -19.11 5.00 1.41
N LEU A 439 -18.47 5.83 2.24
CA LEU A 439 -17.07 6.20 2.13
C LEU A 439 -16.30 5.57 3.28
N GLU A 440 -15.12 5.06 2.97
CA GLU A 440 -14.11 4.65 3.94
C GLU A 440 -12.99 5.70 3.94
N VAL A 441 -12.69 6.22 5.12
CA VAL A 441 -11.68 7.24 5.34
C VAL A 441 -10.74 6.75 6.44
N ASP A 442 -9.54 6.37 6.03
CA ASP A 442 -8.47 5.92 6.90
C ASP A 442 -7.96 7.14 7.69
N ALA A 443 -8.03 7.11 9.02
CA ALA A 443 -7.70 8.24 9.87
C ALA A 443 -6.57 7.88 10.83
N HIS A 444 -5.48 8.63 10.75
CA HIS A 444 -4.26 8.40 11.49
C HIS A 444 -3.67 9.67 12.11
N PHE A 445 -2.92 9.53 13.20
CA PHE A 445 -2.23 10.67 13.82
C PHE A 445 -0.71 10.58 13.63
N PHE A 446 -0.16 11.52 12.86
CA PHE A 446 1.29 11.67 12.66
C PHE A 446 1.62 13.10 12.22
N LEU A 447 2.86 13.54 12.47
CA LEU A 447 3.29 14.92 12.21
C LEU A 447 2.34 15.95 12.84
N ASP A 448 1.97 15.69 14.11
CA ASP A 448 1.12 16.52 14.96
C ASP A 448 -0.30 16.84 14.44
N ASP A 449 -0.82 16.06 13.50
CA ASP A 449 -2.19 16.24 12.99
C ASP A 449 -2.88 14.91 12.68
N LEU A 450 -4.21 14.95 12.61
CA LEU A 450 -5.04 13.87 12.08
C LEU A 450 -5.03 13.95 10.56
N ARG A 451 -4.47 12.93 9.93
CA ARG A 451 -4.29 12.82 8.49
C ARG A 451 -5.02 11.62 7.93
N THR A 452 -5.43 11.75 6.69
CA THR A 452 -5.99 10.65 5.92
C THR A 452 -4.89 9.92 5.19
N ALA A 453 -4.74 8.62 5.40
CA ALA A 453 -3.56 7.91 4.92
C ALA A 453 -3.73 6.39 4.97
N HIS A 454 -3.13 5.67 4.02
CA HIS A 454 -3.14 4.20 4.05
C HIS A 454 -1.93 3.69 4.82
N CYS A 455 -2.15 3.17 6.03
CA CYS A 455 -1.09 2.62 6.88
C CYS A 455 -1.24 1.12 7.10
N GLY A 456 -0.14 0.48 7.49
CA GLY A 456 -0.14 -0.86 8.03
C GLY A 456 1.27 -1.41 8.19
N ASN A 457 1.40 -2.44 9.02
CA ASN A 457 2.68 -3.10 9.34
C ASN A 457 3.31 -3.89 8.16
N LEU A 458 2.80 -3.74 6.94
CA LEU A 458 3.19 -4.51 5.74
C LEU A 458 3.20 -6.04 5.97
N GLY A 459 2.42 -6.54 6.94
CA GLY A 459 2.32 -7.96 7.28
C GLY A 459 3.57 -8.60 7.87
N SER A 460 4.59 -7.83 8.31
CA SER A 460 5.88 -8.38 8.74
C SER A 460 6.21 -8.14 10.21
N ALA A 461 6.06 -9.18 11.03
CA ALA A 461 6.43 -9.17 12.45
C ALA A 461 7.92 -8.81 12.66
N SER A 462 8.77 -9.20 11.71
CA SER A 462 10.20 -8.88 11.71
C SER A 462 10.46 -7.38 11.56
N ILE A 463 9.72 -6.71 10.67
CA ILE A 463 9.79 -5.25 10.49
C ILE A 463 9.27 -4.53 11.74
N GLU A 464 8.15 -5.01 12.31
CA GLU A 464 7.62 -4.45 13.56
C GLU A 464 8.63 -4.54 14.71
N ALA A 465 9.26 -5.70 14.90
CA ALA A 465 10.22 -5.91 15.98
C ALA A 465 11.48 -5.06 15.80
N LEU A 466 11.95 -4.89 14.56
CA LEU A 466 13.05 -3.98 14.23
C LEU A 466 12.70 -2.54 14.65
N PHE A 467 11.59 -2.01 14.16
CA PHE A 467 11.19 -0.63 14.47
C PHE A 467 10.86 -0.43 15.96
N GLY A 468 10.34 -1.45 16.64
CA GLY A 468 10.18 -1.46 18.10
C GLY A 468 11.53 -1.27 18.81
N ALA A 469 12.58 -1.96 18.37
CA ALA A 469 13.93 -1.79 18.90
C ALA A 469 14.52 -0.40 18.59
N ILE A 470 14.25 0.16 17.41
CA ILE A 470 14.64 1.54 17.05
C ILE A 470 13.96 2.55 17.98
N ASN A 471 12.64 2.46 18.12
CA ASN A 471 11.83 3.36 18.96
C ASN A 471 12.28 3.34 20.42
N ALA A 472 12.60 2.14 20.95
CA ALA A 472 13.13 2.01 22.30
C ALA A 472 14.42 2.82 22.51
N LYS A 473 15.28 2.92 21.49
CA LYS A 473 16.51 3.74 21.55
C LYS A 473 16.24 5.23 21.39
N LEU A 474 15.31 5.60 20.52
CA LEU A 474 14.95 7.01 20.30
C LEU A 474 14.24 7.63 21.50
N SER A 475 13.58 6.84 22.35
CA SER A 475 12.81 7.30 23.52
C SER A 475 13.62 8.11 24.55
N LYS A 476 14.96 8.02 24.52
CA LYS A 476 15.83 8.84 25.38
C LYS A 476 15.85 10.33 24.99
N TYR A 477 15.44 10.68 23.77
CA TYR A 477 15.44 12.07 23.28
C TYR A 477 14.10 12.78 23.52
N GLY A 478 13.01 12.04 23.68
CA GLY A 478 11.66 12.58 23.81
C GLY A 478 10.59 11.48 23.77
N ALA A 479 9.32 11.88 23.85
CA ALA A 479 8.22 10.94 23.73
C ALA A 479 8.12 10.40 22.30
N ILE A 480 7.76 9.12 22.15
CA ILE A 480 7.62 8.50 20.83
C ILE A 480 6.18 8.60 20.37
N LEU A 481 5.93 9.42 19.35
CA LEU A 481 4.60 9.56 18.73
C LEU A 481 4.36 8.50 17.66
N TRP A 482 5.42 7.89 17.14
CA TRP A 482 5.34 6.97 16.03
C TRP A 482 5.40 5.49 16.43
N GLY A 483 4.76 4.61 15.64
CA GLY A 483 4.84 3.16 15.82
C GLY A 483 4.75 2.42 14.48
N PRO A 484 5.12 1.12 14.42
CA PRO A 484 5.08 0.33 13.19
C PRO A 484 3.70 0.31 12.50
N GLU A 485 2.63 0.56 13.24
CA GLU A 485 1.27 0.72 12.70
C GLU A 485 1.13 1.86 11.69
N LEU A 486 2.03 2.85 11.73
CA LEU A 486 2.05 4.01 10.82
C LEU A 486 2.94 3.80 9.58
N LEU A 487 3.57 2.64 9.42
CA LEU A 487 4.30 2.31 8.19
C LEU A 487 3.36 2.42 6.98
N GLY A 488 3.85 3.00 5.89
CA GLY A 488 3.02 3.35 4.72
C GLY A 488 2.50 4.79 4.75
N CYS A 489 2.26 5.35 5.94
CA CYS A 489 1.84 6.74 6.13
C CYS A 489 3.00 7.66 6.46
N PHE A 490 3.74 7.30 7.50
CA PHE A 490 4.94 7.98 7.93
C PHE A 490 5.96 6.91 8.34
N PRO A 491 7.11 6.75 7.65
CA PRO A 491 7.36 7.39 6.37
C PRO A 491 6.39 6.85 5.30
N SER A 492 6.13 7.64 4.26
CA SER A 492 5.08 7.28 3.29
C SER A 492 5.58 6.29 2.25
N LEU A 493 4.77 5.27 1.98
CA LEU A 493 4.88 4.39 0.81
C LEU A 493 3.75 4.65 -0.20
N SER A 494 2.93 5.69 0.02
CA SER A 494 1.73 5.98 -0.77
C SER A 494 1.98 6.86 -2.00
N GLY A 495 3.22 6.92 -2.49
CA GLY A 495 3.59 7.72 -3.67
C GLY A 495 3.35 9.24 -3.51
N ILE A 496 3.26 9.72 -2.26
CA ILE A 496 3.08 11.11 -1.84
C ILE A 496 3.91 11.35 -0.58
N ARG A 497 4.35 12.58 -0.30
CA ARG A 497 5.07 12.84 0.96
C ARG A 497 4.12 12.83 2.16
N PRO A 498 4.56 12.38 3.34
CA PRO A 498 3.74 12.40 4.57
C PRO A 498 3.13 13.76 4.90
N ASP A 499 3.86 14.85 4.70
CA ASP A 499 3.37 16.21 4.99
C ASP A 499 2.36 16.73 3.94
N GLU A 500 2.34 16.13 2.74
CA GLU A 500 1.39 16.43 1.66
C GLU A 500 0.11 15.58 1.71
N GLN A 501 0.07 14.53 2.55
CA GLN A 501 -1.14 13.74 2.78
C GLN A 501 -2.20 14.60 3.47
N GLY A 502 -3.41 14.63 2.91
CA GLY A 502 -4.47 15.53 3.36
C GLY A 502 -4.86 15.31 4.82
N THR A 503 -5.24 16.39 5.52
CA THR A 503 -5.76 16.26 6.88
C THR A 503 -7.11 15.55 6.86
N THR A 504 -7.42 14.75 7.89
CA THR A 504 -8.75 14.14 8.03
C THR A 504 -9.84 15.21 8.03
N ARG A 505 -9.54 16.40 8.58
CA ARG A 505 -10.46 17.55 8.55
C ARG A 505 -10.78 17.99 7.12
N GLU A 506 -9.78 18.15 6.26
CA GLU A 506 -9.99 18.54 4.86
C GLU A 506 -10.76 17.46 4.08
N THR A 507 -10.42 16.19 4.29
CA THR A 507 -11.13 15.05 3.72
C THR A 507 -12.62 15.09 4.07
N LEU A 508 -12.96 15.29 5.35
CA LEU A 508 -14.36 15.39 5.78
C LEU A 508 -15.03 16.68 5.30
N ARG A 509 -14.29 17.80 5.22
CA ARG A 509 -14.81 19.06 4.67
C ARG A 509 -15.18 18.94 3.20
N GLU A 510 -14.49 18.10 2.44
CA GLU A 510 -14.87 17.80 1.05
C GLU A 510 -16.26 17.14 0.99
N VAL A 511 -16.52 16.14 1.84
CA VAL A 511 -17.83 15.50 1.97
C VAL A 511 -18.89 16.51 2.42
N ARG A 512 -18.58 17.35 3.42
CA ARG A 512 -19.48 18.41 3.89
C ARG A 512 -19.85 19.39 2.77
N SER A 513 -18.85 19.84 2.01
CA SER A 513 -19.05 20.79 0.90
C SER A 513 -19.95 20.21 -0.19
N TRP A 514 -19.91 18.89 -0.42
CA TRP A 514 -20.85 18.23 -1.32
C TRP A 514 -22.27 18.17 -0.72
N LEU A 515 -22.41 17.85 0.57
CA LEU A 515 -23.71 17.78 1.27
C LEU A 515 -24.42 19.14 1.38
N ASP A 516 -23.67 20.25 1.39
CA ASP A 516 -24.21 21.61 1.49
C ASP A 516 -24.84 22.12 0.20
N ARG A 517 -24.58 21.46 -0.93
CA ARG A 517 -25.14 21.89 -2.21
C ARG A 517 -26.66 21.75 -2.23
N PRO A 518 -27.41 22.71 -2.82
CA PRO A 518 -28.87 22.68 -2.84
C PRO A 518 -29.45 21.37 -3.39
N GLU A 519 -28.83 20.80 -4.42
CA GLU A 519 -29.24 19.55 -5.05
C GLU A 519 -29.04 18.31 -4.15
N ASN A 520 -28.21 18.40 -3.12
CA ASN A 520 -27.83 17.27 -2.24
C ASN A 520 -28.48 17.35 -0.85
N GLN A 521 -29.41 18.27 -0.62
CA GLN A 521 -30.05 18.47 0.70
C GLN A 521 -30.83 17.25 1.19
N LYS A 522 -31.20 16.32 0.29
CA LYS A 522 -31.89 15.07 0.62
C LYS A 522 -31.00 13.83 0.56
N GLU A 523 -29.70 14.02 0.42
CA GLU A 523 -28.73 12.93 0.38
C GLU A 523 -28.18 12.65 1.78
N ALA A 524 -27.87 11.39 2.05
CA ALA A 524 -27.18 10.96 3.26
C ALA A 524 -25.95 10.13 2.90
N VAL A 525 -24.90 10.24 3.71
CA VAL A 525 -23.62 9.56 3.48
C VAL A 525 -23.22 8.80 4.74
N PHE A 526 -22.73 7.58 4.55
CA PHE A 526 -22.01 6.81 5.56
C PHE A 526 -20.53 7.12 5.43
N VAL A 527 -19.92 7.51 6.54
CA VAL A 527 -18.47 7.73 6.67
C VAL A 527 -17.97 6.71 7.68
N TYR A 528 -17.33 5.66 7.17
CA TYR A 528 -16.55 4.73 7.98
C TYR A 528 -15.15 5.31 8.16
N LEU A 529 -14.83 5.66 9.40
CA LEU A 529 -13.50 6.08 9.82
C LEU A 529 -12.69 4.82 10.16
N ASP A 530 -11.83 4.38 9.25
CA ASP A 530 -10.91 3.29 9.55
C ASP A 530 -9.77 3.85 10.43
N THR A 531 -9.86 3.61 11.73
CA THR A 531 -8.96 4.23 12.71
C THR A 531 -7.75 3.37 12.97
N GLY A 532 -6.55 3.95 12.84
CA GLY A 532 -5.32 3.32 13.28
C GLY A 532 -5.25 3.08 14.78
N SER A 533 -4.49 2.06 15.19
CA SER A 533 -4.32 1.69 16.61
C SER A 533 -3.56 2.75 17.42
N GLU A 534 -2.77 3.60 16.75
CA GLU A 534 -2.06 4.72 17.37
C GLU A 534 -3.02 5.77 17.95
N LEU A 535 -4.23 5.92 17.39
CA LEU A 535 -5.19 6.90 17.93
C LEU A 535 -5.59 6.57 19.36
N ALA A 536 -5.75 5.29 19.69
CA ALA A 536 -5.99 4.87 21.06
C ALA A 536 -4.72 5.02 21.93
N ARG A 537 -3.56 4.59 21.40
CA ARG A 537 -2.26 4.66 22.08
C ARG A 537 -1.88 6.08 22.48
N LEU A 538 -2.16 7.05 21.62
CA LEU A 538 -1.83 8.48 21.77
C LEU A 538 -2.99 9.30 22.35
N ASN A 539 -4.11 8.66 22.73
CA ASN A 539 -5.31 9.32 23.24
C ASN A 539 -5.89 10.39 22.29
N LYS A 540 -5.95 10.10 20.99
CA LYS A 540 -6.38 10.99 19.90
C LYS A 540 -7.80 10.74 19.38
N LEU A 541 -8.53 9.77 19.95
CA LEU A 541 -9.94 9.54 19.60
C LEU A 541 -10.83 10.75 19.93
N GLY A 542 -10.53 11.49 21.01
CA GLY A 542 -11.23 12.74 21.34
C GLY A 542 -11.01 13.84 20.31
N ASP A 543 -9.77 13.99 19.83
CA ASP A 543 -9.42 14.94 18.78
C ASP A 543 -10.13 14.60 17.46
N LEU A 544 -10.22 13.31 17.11
CA LEU A 544 -10.97 12.85 15.93
C LEU A 544 -12.46 13.18 16.04
N ASN A 545 -13.08 12.95 17.20
CA ASN A 545 -14.48 13.35 17.42
C ASN A 545 -14.67 14.86 17.31
N ALA A 546 -13.71 15.66 17.78
CA ALA A 546 -13.76 17.12 17.65
C ALA A 546 -13.71 17.56 16.18
N VAL A 547 -12.90 16.90 15.33
CA VAL A 547 -12.89 17.12 13.88
C VAL A 547 -14.26 16.81 13.27
N VAL A 548 -14.80 15.62 13.53
CA VAL A 548 -16.10 15.19 12.97
C VAL A 548 -17.21 16.15 13.40
N LYS A 549 -17.25 16.54 14.68
CA LYS A 549 -18.24 17.48 15.21
C LYS A 549 -18.10 18.88 14.60
N ASP A 550 -16.88 19.40 14.45
CA ASP A 550 -16.64 20.70 13.81
C ASP A 550 -17.11 20.72 12.35
N VAL A 551 -16.84 19.64 11.60
CA VAL A 551 -17.14 19.60 10.17
C VAL A 551 -18.62 19.33 9.89
N PHE A 552 -19.24 18.38 10.58
CA PHE A 552 -20.61 17.96 10.26
C PHE A 552 -21.67 18.55 11.20
N GLY A 553 -21.32 18.91 12.43
CA GLY A 553 -22.25 19.44 13.42
C GLY A 553 -23.49 18.55 13.58
N ASP A 554 -24.66 19.17 13.50
CA ASP A 554 -25.96 18.51 13.70
C ASP A 554 -26.36 17.56 12.56
N LEU A 555 -25.59 17.49 11.46
CA LEU A 555 -25.83 16.48 10.41
C LEU A 555 -25.49 15.07 10.89
N VAL A 556 -24.71 14.91 11.96
CA VAL A 556 -24.32 13.59 12.47
C VAL A 556 -25.54 12.89 13.09
N VAL A 557 -25.77 11.63 12.70
CA VAL A 557 -26.77 10.78 13.34
C VAL A 557 -26.33 10.46 14.78
N PRO A 558 -27.12 10.79 15.82
CA PRO A 558 -26.74 10.57 17.21
C PRO A 558 -26.55 9.08 17.56
N LEU A 559 -25.59 8.77 18.44
CA LEU A 559 -25.35 7.42 18.93
C LEU A 559 -26.58 6.78 19.58
N ASP A 560 -27.38 7.56 20.31
CA ASP A 560 -28.61 7.06 20.94
C ASP A 560 -29.62 6.52 19.92
N ALA A 561 -29.63 7.06 18.70
CA ALA A 561 -30.46 6.52 17.64
C ALA A 561 -29.97 5.14 17.17
N PHE A 562 -28.66 4.93 17.05
CA PHE A 562 -28.10 3.61 16.77
C PHE A 562 -28.37 2.63 17.91
N ASN A 563 -28.20 3.06 19.17
CA ASN A 563 -28.48 2.24 20.35
C ASN A 563 -29.96 1.80 20.41
N ALA A 564 -30.89 2.72 20.10
CA ALA A 564 -32.32 2.40 20.03
C ALA A 564 -32.63 1.38 18.91
N MET A 565 -32.02 1.55 17.72
CA MET A 565 -32.16 0.57 16.64
C MET A 565 -31.59 -0.79 17.03
N ALA A 566 -30.39 -0.83 17.63
CA ALA A 566 -29.75 -2.05 18.11
C ALA A 566 -30.60 -2.78 19.17
N ALA A 567 -31.21 -2.06 20.11
CA ALA A 567 -32.11 -2.64 21.11
C ALA A 567 -33.35 -3.30 20.47
N SER A 568 -33.80 -2.81 19.31
CA SER A 568 -34.87 -3.42 18.51
C SER A 568 -34.39 -4.49 17.53
N GLN A 569 -33.14 -4.94 17.64
CA GLN A 569 -32.48 -5.83 16.69
C GLN A 569 -32.55 -5.31 15.24
N TRP A 570 -32.46 -3.99 15.09
CA TRP A 570 -32.51 -3.27 13.81
C TRP A 570 -33.80 -3.51 12.98
N LYS A 571 -34.87 -4.01 13.62
CA LYS A 571 -36.16 -4.25 12.96
C LYS A 571 -36.88 -2.96 12.60
N ASN A 572 -36.60 -1.87 13.33
CA ASN A 572 -37.25 -0.59 13.17
C ASN A 572 -36.20 0.48 12.84
N GLY A 573 -36.16 0.95 11.60
CA GLY A 573 -35.30 2.06 11.20
C GLY A 573 -35.07 2.13 9.70
N THR A 574 -35.13 3.34 9.17
CA THR A 574 -34.86 3.64 7.75
C THR A 574 -33.81 4.75 7.68
N ILE A 575 -33.13 4.91 6.55
CA ILE A 575 -32.23 6.06 6.37
C ILE A 575 -33.08 7.34 6.21
N GLN A 576 -34.24 7.23 5.57
CA GLN A 576 -35.14 8.34 5.29
C GLN A 576 -35.56 9.10 6.56
N GLN A 577 -35.84 8.40 7.66
CA GLN A 577 -36.24 9.05 8.92
C GLN A 577 -35.18 10.03 9.46
N PHE A 578 -33.90 9.80 9.14
CA PHE A 578 -32.79 10.65 9.55
C PHE A 578 -32.63 11.82 8.58
N ILE A 579 -32.74 11.56 7.27
CA ILE A 579 -32.79 12.62 6.25
C ILE A 579 -33.91 13.63 6.57
N ASP A 580 -35.09 13.16 6.94
CA ASP A 580 -36.24 14.01 7.29
C ASP A 580 -36.00 14.89 8.53
N ARG A 581 -35.04 14.50 9.39
CA ARG A 581 -34.58 15.25 10.56
C ARG A 581 -33.31 16.08 10.30
N ASN A 582 -32.88 16.15 9.03
CA ASN A 582 -31.61 16.75 8.62
C ASN A 582 -30.36 16.10 9.28
N GLN A 583 -30.47 14.84 9.70
CA GLN A 583 -29.36 14.01 10.17
C GLN A 583 -28.89 13.16 8.98
N ARG A 584 -27.83 13.61 8.30
CA ARG A 584 -27.43 13.12 6.97
C ARG A 584 -26.08 12.41 6.94
N VAL A 585 -25.37 12.33 8.08
CA VAL A 585 -24.03 11.74 8.17
C VAL A 585 -24.03 10.63 9.21
N PHE A 586 -23.89 9.39 8.73
CA PHE A 586 -23.78 8.20 9.55
C PHE A 586 -22.29 7.92 9.77
N VAL A 587 -21.80 8.16 10.99
CA VAL A 587 -20.37 8.00 11.29
C VAL A 587 -20.15 6.67 11.98
N LEU A 588 -19.32 5.82 11.37
CA LEU A 588 -18.91 4.52 11.88
C LEU A 588 -17.40 4.51 12.09
N ALA A 589 -16.90 3.67 12.99
CA ALA A 589 -15.46 3.48 13.22
C ALA A 589 -15.13 2.06 13.72
N ASN A 590 -13.85 1.67 13.75
CA ASN A 590 -13.39 0.35 14.19
C ASN A 590 -13.81 0.07 15.64
N ALA A 591 -13.84 1.13 16.46
CA ALA A 591 -14.32 1.14 17.84
C ALA A 591 -15.39 2.23 18.02
N ASN A 592 -16.18 2.11 19.09
CA ASN A 592 -17.07 3.20 19.49
C ASN A 592 -16.22 4.33 20.07
N THR A 593 -16.26 5.51 19.45
CA THR A 593 -15.44 6.66 19.87
C THR A 593 -16.18 7.60 20.83
N GLY A 594 -17.48 7.40 21.06
CA GLY A 594 -18.35 8.37 21.74
C GLY A 594 -19.03 9.36 20.78
N LEU A 595 -18.69 9.32 19.48
CA LEU A 595 -19.42 10.02 18.41
C LEU A 595 -19.69 9.10 17.22
N ALA A 596 -18.73 8.24 16.87
CA ALA A 596 -18.86 7.24 15.81
C ALA A 596 -19.33 5.90 16.39
N TYR A 597 -20.29 5.26 15.73
CA TYR A 597 -20.78 3.94 16.14
C TYR A 597 -19.81 2.85 15.70
N ARG A 598 -19.69 1.77 16.48
CA ARG A 598 -18.76 0.69 16.15
C ARG A 598 -19.26 -0.09 14.93
N LEU A 599 -18.46 -0.12 13.86
CA LEU A 599 -18.81 -0.78 12.59
C LEU A 599 -19.17 -2.26 12.81
N ARG A 600 -18.42 -2.96 13.67
CA ARG A 600 -18.64 -4.38 13.97
C ARG A 600 -19.95 -4.69 14.69
N ASP A 601 -20.63 -3.68 15.25
CA ASP A 601 -21.91 -3.85 15.93
C ASP A 601 -23.10 -3.35 15.07
N PHE A 602 -22.81 -2.63 13.98
CA PHE A 602 -23.82 -2.10 13.06
C PHE A 602 -24.59 -3.24 12.40
N CYS A 603 -25.93 -3.18 12.41
CA CYS A 603 -26.80 -4.23 11.86
C CYS A 603 -26.57 -5.65 12.40
N GLY A 604 -26.07 -5.79 13.64
CA GLY A 604 -25.79 -7.10 14.25
C GLY A 604 -24.42 -7.68 13.89
N GLY A 605 -23.68 -7.02 13.00
CA GLY A 605 -22.34 -7.42 12.57
C GLY A 605 -21.95 -6.76 11.25
N HIS A 606 -20.66 -6.77 10.93
CA HIS A 606 -20.16 -6.41 9.60
C HIS A 606 -19.29 -7.55 9.06
N GLN A 607 -19.62 -8.03 7.85
CA GLN A 607 -18.94 -9.17 7.21
C GLN A 607 -18.35 -8.78 5.86
N VAL A 608 -17.20 -9.36 5.52
CA VAL A 608 -16.56 -9.19 4.22
C VAL A 608 -16.77 -10.46 3.39
N LEU A 609 -17.40 -10.31 2.22
CA LEU A 609 -17.48 -11.35 1.21
C LEU A 609 -16.33 -11.17 0.21
N ASP A 610 -15.39 -12.10 0.25
CA ASP A 610 -14.21 -12.16 -0.61
C ASP A 610 -14.59 -12.19 -2.11
N THR A 611 -13.88 -11.44 -2.96
CA THR A 611 -14.15 -11.36 -4.41
C THR A 611 -13.86 -12.67 -5.15
N LYS A 612 -13.15 -13.63 -4.57
CA LYS A 612 -12.99 -14.97 -5.17
C LYS A 612 -14.31 -15.70 -5.40
N PHE A 613 -15.34 -15.37 -4.62
CA PHE A 613 -16.69 -15.94 -4.75
C PHE A 613 -17.57 -15.20 -5.77
N ILE A 614 -17.02 -14.24 -6.54
CA ILE A 614 -17.84 -13.34 -7.38
C ILE A 614 -18.61 -14.03 -8.49
N ASN A 615 -18.15 -15.21 -8.92
CA ASN A 615 -18.80 -15.99 -9.97
C ASN A 615 -19.62 -17.16 -9.41
N ASP A 616 -19.63 -17.34 -8.10
CA ASP A 616 -20.31 -18.46 -7.45
C ASP A 616 -21.79 -18.16 -7.20
N GLN A 617 -22.57 -19.23 -7.01
CA GLN A 617 -23.98 -19.17 -6.67
C GLN A 617 -24.16 -19.47 -5.18
N PRO A 618 -25.02 -18.72 -4.45
CA PRO A 618 -25.34 -19.07 -3.09
C PRO A 618 -26.12 -20.40 -3.04
N ASN A 619 -25.99 -21.11 -1.92
CA ASN A 619 -26.75 -22.34 -1.69
C ASN A 619 -28.25 -22.04 -1.40
N ALA A 620 -29.05 -23.08 -1.19
CA ALA A 620 -30.49 -22.96 -0.90
C ALA A 620 -30.82 -22.13 0.36
N ALA A 621 -29.87 -22.00 1.29
CA ALA A 621 -29.99 -21.15 2.49
C ALA A 621 -29.58 -19.69 2.23
N ARG A 622 -29.25 -19.33 0.99
CA ARG A 622 -28.68 -18.04 0.55
C ARG A 622 -27.31 -17.76 1.14
N THR A 623 -26.52 -18.79 1.41
CA THR A 623 -25.16 -18.65 1.92
C THR A 623 -24.14 -18.79 0.78
N LEU A 624 -23.15 -17.91 0.76
CA LEU A 624 -22.02 -17.92 -0.15
C LEU A 624 -20.74 -17.60 0.63
N GLY A 625 -19.70 -18.44 0.50
CA GLY A 625 -18.44 -18.24 1.24
C GLY A 625 -18.59 -18.24 2.77
N GLY A 626 -19.62 -18.89 3.31
CA GLY A 626 -19.97 -18.85 4.74
C GLY A 626 -20.80 -17.62 5.16
N VAL A 627 -21.03 -16.68 4.25
CA VAL A 627 -21.82 -15.46 4.47
C VAL A 627 -23.24 -15.64 3.94
N LYS A 628 -24.24 -15.45 4.81
CA LYS A 628 -25.66 -15.47 4.49
C LYS A 628 -26.05 -14.11 3.90
N LEU A 629 -26.56 -14.14 2.68
CA LEU A 629 -27.00 -12.97 1.94
C LEU A 629 -28.47 -12.66 2.23
N TYR A 630 -28.87 -11.39 2.06
CA TYR A 630 -30.24 -10.92 2.25
C TYR A 630 -30.82 -11.31 3.63
N SER A 631 -30.13 -10.90 4.71
CA SER A 631 -30.51 -11.12 6.10
C SER A 631 -30.35 -9.84 6.93
N ASN A 632 -30.83 -9.86 8.18
CA ASN A 632 -30.60 -8.82 9.20
C ASN A 632 -29.55 -9.24 10.22
N ASP A 633 -28.78 -10.29 9.93
CA ASP A 633 -27.82 -10.85 10.89
C ASP A 633 -26.54 -10.01 10.94
N TYR A 634 -26.21 -9.34 9.82
CA TYR A 634 -25.07 -8.45 9.65
C TYR A 634 -25.17 -7.67 8.34
N PHE A 635 -24.40 -6.59 8.22
CA PHE A 635 -24.15 -5.84 7.00
C PHE A 635 -23.01 -6.47 6.20
N VAL A 636 -23.18 -6.68 4.89
CA VAL A 636 -22.18 -7.37 4.06
C VAL A 636 -21.53 -6.42 3.06
N ARG A 637 -20.20 -6.43 3.03
CA ARG A 637 -19.36 -5.67 2.10
C ARG A 637 -18.50 -6.60 1.26
N SER A 638 -18.20 -6.21 0.03
CA SER A 638 -17.14 -6.81 -0.78
C SER A 638 -16.26 -5.72 -1.39
N TYR A 639 -14.95 -5.93 -1.34
CA TYR A 639 -13.92 -5.07 -1.93
C TYR A 639 -12.69 -5.92 -2.25
N GLN A 640 -11.81 -5.37 -3.07
CA GLN A 640 -10.49 -5.94 -3.32
C GLN A 640 -9.53 -4.78 -3.59
N SER A 641 -8.44 -4.74 -2.83
CA SER A 641 -7.40 -3.73 -3.00
C SER A 641 -6.68 -3.89 -4.33
N VAL A 642 -6.44 -2.78 -5.02
CA VAL A 642 -5.59 -2.69 -6.21
C VAL A 642 -4.19 -2.20 -5.88
N LEU A 643 -3.91 -1.89 -4.60
CA LEU A 643 -2.59 -1.45 -4.17
C LEU A 643 -1.54 -2.52 -4.44
N ARG A 644 -0.37 -2.07 -4.87
CA ARG A 644 0.73 -2.94 -5.25
C ARG A 644 2.06 -2.24 -5.16
N TYR A 645 3.06 -2.94 -4.63
CA TYR A 645 4.43 -2.45 -4.45
C TYR A 645 5.38 -3.27 -5.32
N ILE A 646 5.36 -3.02 -6.64
CA ILE A 646 6.12 -3.77 -7.65
C ILE A 646 5.68 -5.24 -7.67
N SER A 647 6.53 -6.17 -7.26
CA SER A 647 6.22 -7.61 -7.21
C SER A 647 5.57 -8.03 -5.88
N LEU A 648 5.36 -7.09 -4.95
CA LEU A 648 4.64 -7.33 -3.71
C LEU A 648 3.15 -6.97 -3.87
N GLY A 649 2.28 -7.84 -3.36
CA GLY A 649 0.88 -7.49 -3.13
C GLY A 649 0.73 -6.47 -1.98
N GLU A 650 -0.49 -6.01 -1.72
CA GLU A 650 -0.80 -5.09 -0.61
C GLU A 650 -0.27 -5.57 0.74
N ALA A 651 -0.34 -6.88 1.00
CA ALA A 651 0.12 -7.49 2.24
C ALA A 651 1.65 -7.62 2.36
N GLY A 652 2.43 -7.03 1.44
CA GLY A 652 3.90 -7.09 1.48
C GLY A 652 4.52 -8.42 1.07
N THR A 653 3.73 -9.34 0.50
CA THR A 653 4.20 -10.66 0.05
C THR A 653 4.50 -10.68 -1.45
N ILE A 654 5.59 -11.34 -1.86
CA ILE A 654 5.86 -11.57 -3.29
C ILE A 654 4.75 -12.45 -3.87
N THR A 655 4.13 -11.96 -4.94
CA THR A 655 3.08 -12.70 -5.64
C THR A 655 3.05 -12.30 -7.09
N GLN A 656 2.88 -13.27 -7.99
CA GLN A 656 2.65 -13.03 -9.42
C GLN A 656 1.15 -13.04 -9.75
N THR A 657 0.31 -13.41 -8.78
CA THR A 657 -1.15 -13.45 -8.94
C THR A 657 -1.71 -12.05 -8.78
N LEU A 658 -2.46 -11.62 -9.80
CA LEU A 658 -3.23 -10.38 -9.74
C LEU A 658 -4.51 -10.60 -8.91
N PRO A 659 -4.92 -9.61 -8.09
CA PRO A 659 -6.16 -9.71 -7.33
C PRO A 659 -7.38 -9.76 -8.25
N VAL A 660 -8.44 -10.46 -7.82
CA VAL A 660 -9.74 -10.46 -8.51
C VAL A 660 -10.50 -9.19 -8.15
N THR A 661 -10.41 -8.17 -9.00
CA THR A 661 -11.01 -6.86 -8.77
C THR A 661 -12.50 -6.83 -9.13
N LEU A 662 -13.21 -5.85 -8.56
CA LEU A 662 -14.61 -5.57 -8.86
C LEU A 662 -14.71 -4.78 -10.17
N GLU A 663 -14.83 -5.51 -11.28
CA GLU A 663 -14.92 -4.95 -12.63
C GLU A 663 -16.37 -4.79 -13.10
N PRO A 664 -16.65 -3.90 -14.09
CA PRO A 664 -18.01 -3.70 -14.60
C PRO A 664 -18.72 -4.99 -15.04
N SER A 665 -17.97 -5.99 -15.53
CA SER A 665 -18.50 -7.29 -15.95
C SER A 665 -18.86 -8.22 -14.79
N THR A 666 -18.26 -8.04 -13.62
CA THR A 666 -18.42 -8.94 -12.46
C THR A 666 -19.25 -8.34 -11.34
N ILE A 667 -19.24 -7.01 -11.16
CA ILE A 667 -20.06 -6.27 -10.18
C ILE A 667 -21.54 -6.74 -10.17
N PRO A 668 -22.22 -6.94 -11.31
CA PRO A 668 -23.63 -7.36 -11.31
C PRO A 668 -23.89 -8.70 -10.61
N ASN A 669 -22.88 -9.59 -10.52
CA ASN A 669 -23.01 -10.88 -9.85
C ASN A 669 -23.20 -10.75 -8.34
N TYR A 670 -22.69 -9.69 -7.72
CA TYR A 670 -22.91 -9.37 -6.31
C TYR A 670 -24.09 -8.43 -6.09
N VAL A 671 -24.25 -7.43 -6.96
CA VAL A 671 -25.38 -6.48 -6.88
C VAL A 671 -26.72 -7.22 -6.84
N ARG A 672 -26.92 -8.22 -7.72
CA ARG A 672 -28.17 -8.99 -7.82
C ARG A 672 -28.59 -9.73 -6.54
N TRP A 673 -27.66 -9.99 -5.62
CA TRP A 673 -27.96 -10.63 -4.33
C TRP A 673 -28.33 -9.63 -3.24
N ASN A 674 -28.47 -8.35 -3.60
CA ASN A 674 -28.64 -7.25 -2.66
C ASN A 674 -27.53 -7.22 -1.60
N LEU A 675 -26.27 -7.47 -2.02
CA LEU A 675 -25.11 -7.23 -1.16
C LEU A 675 -25.13 -5.76 -0.74
N ASN A 676 -25.00 -5.46 0.56
CA ASN A 676 -25.18 -4.10 1.06
C ASN A 676 -24.18 -3.13 0.43
N LEU A 677 -22.91 -3.53 0.36
CA LEU A 677 -21.83 -2.69 -0.17
C LEU A 677 -21.00 -3.49 -1.18
N VAL A 678 -21.16 -3.16 -2.46
CA VAL A 678 -20.16 -3.52 -3.49
C VAL A 678 -19.23 -2.31 -3.60
N ALA A 679 -18.03 -2.43 -3.05
CA ALA A 679 -17.10 -1.33 -2.81
C ALA A 679 -15.84 -1.46 -3.70
N PRO A 680 -15.94 -1.20 -5.01
CA PRO A 680 -14.79 -1.28 -5.90
C PRO A 680 -13.75 -0.19 -5.59
N GLU A 681 -12.50 -0.52 -5.82
CA GLU A 681 -11.45 0.47 -6.05
C GLU A 681 -11.39 0.88 -7.52
N GLN A 682 -10.65 1.96 -7.81
CA GLN A 682 -10.61 2.57 -9.15
C GLN A 682 -12.02 2.81 -9.70
N LEU A 683 -12.87 3.41 -8.87
CA LEU A 683 -14.24 3.76 -9.24
C LEU A 683 -14.25 4.65 -10.49
N ASP A 684 -15.12 4.31 -11.43
CA ASP A 684 -15.39 5.08 -12.64
C ASP A 684 -16.87 4.93 -13.06
N GLY A 685 -17.24 5.60 -14.15
CA GLY A 685 -18.57 5.56 -14.73
C GLY A 685 -19.01 4.15 -15.15
N ALA A 686 -18.11 3.31 -15.67
CA ALA A 686 -18.44 1.95 -16.08
C ALA A 686 -18.82 1.08 -14.88
N LYS A 687 -18.05 1.15 -13.78
CA LYS A 687 -18.37 0.43 -12.53
C LYS A 687 -19.66 0.93 -11.91
N MET A 688 -19.95 2.23 -12.00
CA MET A 688 -21.23 2.77 -11.52
C MET A 688 -22.43 2.36 -12.37
N LYS A 689 -22.29 2.26 -13.70
CA LYS A 689 -23.33 1.66 -14.55
C LYS A 689 -23.61 0.20 -14.17
N ALA A 690 -22.58 -0.55 -13.77
CA ALA A 690 -22.72 -1.94 -13.33
C ALA A 690 -23.45 -2.10 -11.98
N GLN A 691 -23.51 -1.05 -11.16
CA GLN A 691 -24.32 -0.99 -9.92
C GLN A 691 -25.82 -0.82 -10.20
N VAL A 692 -26.23 -0.56 -11.45
CA VAL A 692 -27.64 -0.42 -11.83
C VAL A 692 -28.29 -1.79 -12.00
N TRP A 693 -29.31 -2.06 -11.19
CA TRP A 693 -30.13 -3.27 -11.27
C TRP A 693 -31.54 -3.02 -11.81
N SER A 694 -32.00 -1.76 -11.85
CA SER A 694 -33.37 -1.38 -12.22
C SER A 694 -33.53 -0.96 -13.70
N TRP A 695 -33.56 0.34 -13.96
CA TRP A 695 -33.82 0.93 -15.28
C TRP A 695 -32.80 0.51 -16.34
N ALA A 696 -33.28 0.31 -17.58
CA ALA A 696 -32.39 0.19 -18.72
C ALA A 696 -31.66 1.52 -18.98
N GLU A 697 -30.59 1.47 -19.78
CA GLU A 697 -29.89 2.69 -20.19
C GLU A 697 -30.86 3.62 -20.94
N ASN A 698 -30.82 4.91 -20.60
CA ASN A 698 -31.72 5.97 -21.09
C ASN A 698 -33.21 5.85 -20.66
N GLU A 699 -33.52 5.01 -19.67
CA GLU A 699 -34.85 4.95 -19.06
C GLU A 699 -34.90 5.71 -17.70
N PRO A 700 -36.08 6.16 -17.25
CA PRO A 700 -37.37 6.11 -17.93
C PRO A 700 -37.45 7.06 -19.15
N ALA A 701 -37.86 6.54 -20.31
CA ALA A 701 -38.01 7.32 -21.55
C ALA A 701 -39.22 8.28 -21.52
N THR A 702 -40.13 8.09 -20.56
CA THR A 702 -41.31 8.92 -20.34
C THR A 702 -41.65 8.95 -18.86
N ALA A 703 -42.19 10.07 -18.38
CA ALA A 703 -42.64 10.25 -16.99
C ALA A 703 -44.10 10.77 -16.92
N VAL A 704 -44.87 10.59 -18.00
CA VAL A 704 -46.27 11.03 -18.05
C VAL A 704 -47.14 10.19 -17.10
N ALA A 705 -48.19 10.79 -16.56
CA ALA A 705 -49.02 10.20 -15.50
C ALA A 705 -49.74 8.89 -15.92
N ASP A 706 -49.96 8.66 -17.21
CA ASP A 706 -50.56 7.45 -17.79
C ASP A 706 -49.51 6.42 -18.26
N GLY A 707 -48.22 6.75 -18.17
CA GLY A 707 -47.12 5.86 -18.49
C GLY A 707 -47.07 4.65 -17.57
N ALA A 708 -46.78 3.47 -18.13
CA ALA A 708 -46.63 2.24 -17.38
C ALA A 708 -45.18 1.79 -17.32
N VAL A 709 -44.81 1.17 -16.20
CA VAL A 709 -43.47 0.62 -15.98
C VAL A 709 -43.52 -0.88 -16.19
N PHE A 710 -42.55 -1.39 -16.92
CA PHE A 710 -42.41 -2.80 -17.25
C PHE A 710 -41.03 -3.32 -16.89
N VAL A 711 -40.93 -4.61 -16.60
CA VAL A 711 -39.66 -5.35 -16.54
C VAL A 711 -39.56 -6.22 -17.78
N ASN A 712 -38.51 -6.01 -18.56
CA ASN A 712 -38.25 -6.82 -19.75
C ASN A 712 -37.64 -8.19 -19.38
N PRO A 713 -37.55 -9.16 -20.31
CA PRO A 713 -36.96 -10.47 -20.02
C PRO A 713 -35.51 -10.46 -19.53
N SER A 714 -34.75 -9.39 -19.80
CA SER A 714 -33.39 -9.24 -19.27
C SER A 714 -33.36 -8.83 -17.78
N GLY A 715 -34.51 -8.42 -17.22
CA GLY A 715 -34.67 -7.91 -15.86
C GLY A 715 -34.51 -6.40 -15.74
N ARG A 716 -34.51 -5.65 -16.85
CA ARG A 716 -34.37 -4.18 -16.84
C ARG A 716 -35.72 -3.49 -16.98
N TRP A 717 -35.85 -2.34 -16.32
CA TRP A 717 -37.09 -1.59 -16.27
C TRP A 717 -37.19 -0.64 -17.47
N LEU A 718 -38.39 -0.54 -18.03
CA LEU A 718 -38.73 0.29 -19.19
C LEU A 718 -40.00 1.10 -18.87
N ALA A 719 -40.06 2.35 -19.31
CA ALA A 719 -41.26 3.18 -19.23
C ALA A 719 -41.93 3.27 -20.61
N SER A 720 -43.23 3.05 -20.69
CA SER A 720 -43.95 3.14 -21.96
C SER A 720 -45.40 3.58 -21.80
N THR A 721 -45.87 4.42 -22.72
CA THR A 721 -47.28 4.82 -22.87
C THR A 721 -48.02 3.96 -23.89
N THR A 722 -47.30 3.20 -24.73
CA THR A 722 -47.87 2.45 -25.86
C THR A 722 -47.78 0.94 -25.70
N ALA A 723 -46.92 0.44 -24.81
CA ALA A 723 -46.77 -1.00 -24.59
C ALA A 723 -48.05 -1.62 -24.00
N ALA A 724 -48.49 -2.73 -24.59
CA ALA A 724 -49.66 -3.45 -24.13
C ALA A 724 -49.43 -4.09 -22.75
N LYS A 725 -50.39 -3.90 -21.84
CA LYS A 725 -50.36 -4.47 -20.49
C LYS A 725 -50.91 -5.91 -20.53
N THR A 726 -50.07 -6.87 -20.90
CA THR A 726 -50.47 -8.29 -21.00
C THR A 726 -50.34 -9.02 -19.66
N TRP A 727 -49.25 -8.79 -18.95
CA TRP A 727 -48.90 -9.47 -17.70
C TRP A 727 -48.65 -8.46 -16.58
N LYS A 728 -48.90 -8.84 -15.33
CA LYS A 728 -48.46 -8.08 -14.14
C LYS A 728 -47.77 -8.96 -13.11
N ALA A 729 -46.81 -8.37 -12.39
CA ALA A 729 -46.07 -9.03 -11.34
C ALA A 729 -46.71 -8.81 -9.96
N CYS A 730 -47.03 -9.89 -9.26
CA CYS A 730 -47.54 -9.86 -7.89
C CYS A 730 -46.48 -10.40 -6.92
N TRP A 731 -46.20 -9.71 -5.82
CA TRP A 731 -45.17 -10.06 -4.83
C TRP A 731 -45.77 -10.57 -3.52
N ASN A 732 -45.18 -11.63 -2.96
CA ASN A 732 -45.45 -12.09 -1.60
C ASN A 732 -44.20 -11.94 -0.72
N SER A 733 -44.23 -11.01 0.22
CA SER A 733 -43.09 -10.69 1.09
C SER A 733 -42.80 -11.75 2.15
N ALA A 734 -43.77 -12.59 2.53
CA ALA A 734 -43.59 -13.63 3.53
C ALA A 734 -42.82 -14.84 2.97
N THR A 735 -43.06 -15.18 1.70
CA THR A 735 -42.41 -16.30 1.01
C THR A 735 -41.25 -15.88 0.10
N LEU A 736 -41.08 -14.57 -0.10
CA LEU A 736 -40.12 -13.97 -1.03
C LEU A 736 -40.28 -14.51 -2.46
N ARG A 737 -41.52 -14.52 -2.97
CA ARG A 737 -41.85 -15.05 -4.30
C ARG A 737 -42.65 -14.06 -5.13
N TRP A 738 -42.35 -14.06 -6.42
CA TRP A 738 -43.19 -13.44 -7.43
C TRP A 738 -44.17 -14.45 -7.99
N ASN A 739 -45.33 -13.97 -8.40
CA ASN A 739 -46.27 -14.68 -9.23
C ASN A 739 -46.70 -13.73 -10.35
N ILE A 740 -46.55 -14.16 -11.60
CA ILE A 740 -46.93 -13.38 -12.77
C ILE A 740 -48.28 -13.87 -13.28
N VAL A 741 -49.21 -12.96 -13.47
CA VAL A 741 -50.59 -13.26 -13.90
C VAL A 741 -51.00 -12.34 -15.05
N ALA A 742 -52.03 -12.73 -15.80
CA ALA A 742 -52.62 -11.86 -16.81
C ALA A 742 -53.00 -10.51 -16.17
N PHE A 743 -52.77 -9.40 -16.86
CA PHE A 743 -52.91 -8.07 -16.27
C PHE A 743 -54.30 -7.81 -15.67
N ALA A 744 -55.34 -8.31 -16.34
CA ALA A 744 -56.74 -8.21 -15.90
C ALA A 744 -57.09 -9.11 -14.69
N ALA A 745 -56.32 -10.16 -14.40
CA ALA A 745 -56.58 -11.08 -13.29
C ALA A 745 -56.18 -10.45 -11.94
N ALA A 746 -56.86 -10.77 -10.84
CA ALA A 746 -56.44 -10.33 -9.50
C ALA A 746 -55.16 -11.05 -9.05
N CYS A 747 -54.35 -10.40 -8.20
CA CYS A 747 -53.27 -11.10 -7.49
C CYS A 747 -53.89 -12.08 -6.48
N ALA A 748 -53.30 -13.27 -6.33
CA ALA A 748 -53.75 -14.27 -5.37
C ALA A 748 -53.65 -13.75 -3.91
N PRO A 749 -54.43 -14.31 -2.96
CA PRO A 749 -54.33 -13.93 -1.55
C PRO A 749 -52.89 -13.97 -1.03
N GLY A 750 -52.47 -12.91 -0.33
CA GLY A 750 -51.10 -12.74 0.17
C GLY A 750 -50.09 -12.20 -0.86
N PHE A 751 -50.50 -11.98 -2.11
CA PHE A 751 -49.69 -11.31 -3.14
C PHE A 751 -50.22 -9.92 -3.46
N ALA A 752 -49.33 -8.96 -3.71
CA ALA A 752 -49.67 -7.58 -4.05
C ALA A 752 -49.05 -7.14 -5.38
N TYR A 753 -49.80 -6.37 -6.19
CA TYR A 753 -49.27 -5.76 -7.41
C TYR A 753 -48.32 -4.61 -7.03
N THR A 754 -47.01 -4.85 -7.16
CA THR A 754 -45.93 -3.94 -6.72
C THR A 754 -44.74 -3.99 -7.69
N ALA A 755 -43.83 -3.03 -7.57
CA ALA A 755 -42.50 -3.11 -8.16
C ALA A 755 -41.49 -3.76 -7.21
N PRO A 756 -40.39 -4.37 -7.72
CA PRO A 756 -39.25 -4.76 -6.90
C PRO A 756 -38.68 -3.56 -6.14
N LYS A 757 -38.39 -3.75 -4.85
CA LYS A 757 -37.85 -2.70 -3.98
C LYS A 757 -36.33 -2.71 -3.85
N ASP A 758 -35.69 -3.78 -4.33
CA ASP A 758 -34.25 -3.98 -4.26
C ASP A 758 -33.79 -4.94 -5.38
N ALA A 759 -32.46 -5.10 -5.51
CA ALA A 759 -31.85 -5.90 -6.56
C ALA A 759 -32.23 -7.39 -6.47
N TYR A 760 -32.41 -7.92 -5.27
CA TYR A 760 -32.73 -9.34 -5.06
C TYR A 760 -34.18 -9.63 -5.45
N GLN A 761 -35.12 -8.76 -5.08
CA GLN A 761 -36.50 -8.84 -5.58
C GLN A 761 -36.54 -8.74 -7.11
N ASN A 762 -35.71 -7.90 -7.73
CA ASN A 762 -35.64 -7.79 -9.18
C ASN A 762 -35.09 -9.06 -9.85
N LEU A 763 -34.06 -9.67 -9.25
CA LEU A 763 -33.53 -10.97 -9.68
C LEU A 763 -34.61 -12.05 -9.60
N LEU A 764 -35.36 -12.15 -8.50
CA LEU A 764 -36.42 -13.13 -8.34
C LEU A 764 -37.54 -12.94 -9.37
N LEU A 765 -37.87 -11.69 -9.72
CA LEU A 765 -38.86 -11.41 -10.77
C LEU A 765 -38.34 -11.87 -12.14
N LYS A 766 -37.08 -11.58 -12.46
CA LYS A 766 -36.44 -12.07 -13.69
C LYS A 766 -36.46 -13.61 -13.76
N THR A 767 -36.16 -14.29 -12.66
CA THR A 767 -36.20 -15.76 -12.58
C THR A 767 -37.62 -16.28 -12.82
N GLU A 768 -38.64 -15.63 -12.27
CA GLU A 768 -40.04 -16.01 -12.47
C GLU A 768 -40.48 -15.78 -13.93
N ILE A 769 -40.11 -14.64 -14.54
CA ILE A 769 -40.35 -14.37 -15.97
C ILE A 769 -39.78 -15.50 -16.83
N ALA A 770 -38.54 -15.91 -16.55
CA ALA A 770 -37.89 -17.01 -17.27
C ALA A 770 -38.57 -18.37 -17.01
N ALA A 771 -38.94 -18.67 -15.76
CA ALA A 771 -39.61 -19.91 -15.39
C ALA A 771 -40.98 -20.06 -16.09
N GLN A 772 -41.71 -18.96 -16.22
CA GLN A 772 -42.99 -18.91 -16.94
C GLN A 772 -42.83 -18.75 -18.47
N LYS A 773 -41.61 -18.71 -18.99
CA LYS A 773 -41.29 -18.54 -20.42
C LYS A 773 -41.93 -17.29 -21.05
N ILE A 774 -42.05 -16.21 -20.27
CA ILE A 774 -42.62 -14.94 -20.75
C ILE A 774 -41.57 -14.20 -21.59
N THR A 775 -41.89 -13.90 -22.85
CA THR A 775 -40.99 -13.25 -23.81
C THR A 775 -41.24 -11.76 -24.02
N ILE A 776 -42.33 -11.23 -23.43
CA ILE A 776 -42.74 -9.83 -23.52
C ILE A 776 -42.63 -9.14 -22.15
N PRO A 777 -42.52 -7.80 -22.08
CA PRO A 777 -42.37 -7.10 -20.80
C PRO A 777 -43.56 -7.31 -19.83
N VAL A 778 -43.27 -7.42 -18.54
CA VAL A 778 -44.25 -7.61 -17.47
C VAL A 778 -44.49 -6.29 -16.76
N ALA A 779 -45.75 -5.86 -16.62
CA ALA A 779 -46.08 -4.62 -15.93
C ALA A 779 -45.78 -4.75 -14.43
N ILE A 780 -45.19 -3.71 -13.86
CA ILE A 780 -44.96 -3.54 -12.42
C ILE A 780 -45.64 -2.27 -11.96
N ASN A 781 -46.07 -2.24 -10.69
CA ASN A 781 -46.64 -1.03 -10.10
C ASN A 781 -45.50 -0.11 -9.65
N GLY A 782 -44.84 0.51 -10.62
CA GLY A 782 -43.80 1.52 -10.41
C GLY A 782 -44.38 2.92 -10.58
N SER A 783 -43.95 3.86 -9.73
CA SER A 783 -44.17 5.30 -9.93
C SER A 783 -42.85 5.95 -10.34
N PHE A 784 -42.95 7.01 -11.15
CA PHE A 784 -41.82 7.83 -11.58
C PHE A 784 -41.22 8.65 -10.43
#